data_AF-A0A536HTS2-F1
#
_entry.id   AF-A0A536HTS2-F1
#
_cell.length_a   1.000
_cell.length_b   1.000
_cell.length_c   1.000
_cell.angle_alpha   90.00
_cell.angle_beta   90.00
_cell.angle_gamma   90.00
#
_symmetry.space_group_name_H-M   'P 1'
#
loop_
_entity.id
_entity.type
_entity.pdbx_description
1 polymer ?
#
loop_
_entity_poly.entity_id
_entity_poly.type
_entity_poly.pdbx_seq_one_letter_code
_entity_poly.pdbx_strand_id
1 'polypeptide(L)'
;MKIGIVSPYAYPRPGGANAHIRETYERLRDLGHEVRIITAPWGDDPPARDVIQVGQAIAVPFNGSIGRVTLSLRLEWLVSRMLEREKFDVIHHHEPFVPFLSFQILDSAKCPHVATFHAFGGFSVSYWAGRIALDRYMNKLDAKICVSSAARHFISAYFPGDYKIIPNGVDVVFYANARPFPEFKDGKTNILFVGRLEPRKGAMYLLQAYAKLKPKYPDTRLIICNWGPQLGKLRRFVHDNRLQDVLFAGRVDDIDKARFYKTADIFCAPSTGQESFGIVLLEAMAAGLPVVASDIHGYKRVVQRNVSGLLVEPKDPDAIAASLERLICDPALRGDPAAPVDGKSLVVRLASRYLLSATRSTFRAKGVEAVLRSRIAPVLVLALILAACSQAAKPSATPTASVAGGEKPISGGTLTFIVNAEPPSFDGHRETTFALLHPIAPHYSLLYKFDPNDLTKVIPDVAAEMPAVSADKMTVTVKLRQDVKFHDGTVMTSDDVKATYDKIIFPPTGVLSPRAGAYAVVSAVNATDKNTIEFKLKYPSASFLTNLASPWNFIYSAAKLKADIHFYEKNIMGTGPFLYDGNTKGQDWRGKKNPDYFGKDKDGTKLPYLDAYKALIITDANAGVTAIRSKQAMIEFRGFTPSQRDDLSRSLPNDLAIQEAPWICVNYIVPNSTKKPFDDPRVRRALTLAVDRWGGGEALSKTTIVKDVGGLMRPKGPFAMSDTDLAKIAGFGKDAAANKAAAKKLLADAGVPNLSFKFLNRNITTPYEPVAVYLIDQWKQVGITATHDVKETSAYQADLRAGTFEVALDFNCDFLDEPDLQLAKFWSASKAGKGLNFAYYDDTKLDGMIDAQSRETDPAKRVALVGDIERYAMDEMAYQYPVLWWYRIIPYLSVVRGWKIGSNHYTNQDLTTVWLAKK
;
A
#
# COMPACT_ATOMS: atom_id res chain seq x y z
N MET A 1 -39.28 22.09 0.34
CA MET A 1 -38.77 21.37 1.51
C MET A 1 -37.25 21.33 1.42
N LYS A 2 -36.59 21.37 2.58
CA LYS A 2 -35.16 21.20 2.74
C LYS A 2 -34.86 19.79 3.26
N ILE A 3 -34.13 19.00 2.48
CA ILE A 3 -33.92 17.57 2.69
C ILE A 3 -32.44 17.30 2.97
N GLY A 4 -32.16 16.59 4.07
CA GLY A 4 -30.81 16.13 4.40
C GLY A 4 -30.64 14.65 4.05
N ILE A 5 -29.80 14.31 3.07
CA ILE A 5 -29.50 12.91 2.72
C ILE A 5 -28.24 12.48 3.48
N VAL A 6 -28.36 11.52 4.39
CA VAL A 6 -27.22 11.00 5.14
C VAL A 6 -26.59 9.85 4.37
N SER A 7 -25.37 10.08 3.89
CA SER A 7 -24.51 9.06 3.33
C SER A 7 -23.72 8.36 4.44
N PRO A 8 -23.86 7.04 4.61
CA PRO A 8 -23.14 6.26 5.61
C PRO A 8 -21.66 6.06 5.22
N TYR A 9 -21.33 6.37 3.97
CA TYR A 9 -20.00 6.27 3.38
C TYR A 9 -19.54 7.65 2.94
N ALA A 10 -18.22 7.84 2.91
CA ALA A 10 -17.65 9.02 2.30
C ALA A 10 -18.12 9.24 0.85
N TYR A 11 -18.63 10.45 0.58
CA TYR A 11 -19.15 10.92 -0.71
C TYR A 11 -18.33 12.12 -1.23
N PRO A 12 -18.13 12.32 -2.56
CA PRO A 12 -18.57 11.50 -3.69
C PRO A 12 -17.51 10.47 -4.11
N ARG A 13 -17.71 9.20 -3.77
CA ARG A 13 -16.83 8.11 -4.22
C ARG A 13 -17.58 7.11 -5.10
N PRO A 14 -16.95 6.54 -6.15
CA PRO A 14 -17.60 5.57 -7.01
C PRO A 14 -18.06 4.33 -6.23
N GLY A 15 -19.32 3.94 -6.41
CA GLY A 15 -19.92 2.77 -5.77
C GLY A 15 -21.44 2.81 -5.89
N GLY A 16 -22.10 1.65 -5.94
CA GLY A 16 -23.54 1.57 -6.22
C GLY A 16 -24.42 2.37 -5.24
N ALA A 17 -24.09 2.37 -3.95
CA ALA A 17 -24.82 3.14 -2.94
C ALA A 17 -24.63 4.66 -3.11
N ASN A 18 -23.40 5.11 -3.38
CA ASN A 18 -23.10 6.53 -3.60
C ASN A 18 -23.67 7.04 -4.94
N ALA A 19 -23.70 6.20 -5.98
CA ALA A 19 -24.36 6.52 -7.24
C ALA A 19 -25.87 6.73 -7.02
N HIS A 20 -26.51 5.85 -6.24
CA HIS A 20 -27.92 6.00 -5.89
C HIS A 20 -28.20 7.26 -5.04
N ILE A 21 -27.30 7.60 -4.09
CA ILE A 21 -27.39 8.85 -3.32
C ILE A 21 -27.32 10.08 -4.24
N ARG A 22 -26.39 10.08 -5.20
CA ARG A 22 -26.24 11.17 -6.18
C ARG A 22 -27.48 11.33 -7.06
N GLU A 23 -28.00 10.24 -7.63
CA GLU A 23 -29.21 10.28 -8.47
C GLU A 23 -30.44 10.75 -7.67
N THR A 24 -30.57 10.29 -6.42
CA THR A 24 -31.65 10.73 -5.51
C THR A 24 -31.54 12.22 -5.22
N TYR A 25 -30.33 12.71 -4.96
CA TYR A 25 -30.03 14.12 -4.76
C TYR A 25 -30.39 14.97 -5.98
N GLU A 26 -29.95 14.58 -7.18
CA GLU A 26 -30.23 15.30 -8.43
C GLU A 26 -31.73 15.36 -8.70
N ARG A 27 -32.43 14.23 -8.55
CA ARG A 27 -33.86 14.17 -8.85
C ARG A 27 -34.74 14.94 -7.86
N LEU A 28 -34.37 14.97 -6.58
CA LEU A 28 -35.07 15.78 -5.59
C LEU A 28 -34.87 17.28 -5.87
N ARG A 29 -33.70 17.68 -6.38
CA ARG A 29 -33.46 19.05 -6.83
C ARG A 29 -34.27 19.44 -8.07
N ASP A 30 -34.39 18.54 -9.06
CA ASP A 30 -35.24 18.75 -10.23
C ASP A 30 -36.72 18.99 -9.85
N LEU A 31 -37.16 18.39 -8.74
CA LEU A 31 -38.50 18.56 -8.20
C LEU A 31 -38.67 19.86 -7.38
N GLY A 32 -37.65 20.72 -7.36
CA GLY A 32 -37.68 22.03 -6.68
C GLY A 32 -37.42 21.97 -5.18
N HIS A 33 -36.81 20.89 -4.67
CA HIS A 33 -36.41 20.80 -3.26
C HIS A 33 -34.99 21.32 -3.04
N GLU A 34 -34.73 21.88 -1.85
CA GLU A 34 -33.37 22.16 -1.40
C GLU A 34 -32.80 20.89 -0.78
N VAL A 35 -31.65 20.39 -1.25
CA VAL A 35 -31.11 19.11 -0.81
C VAL A 35 -29.66 19.27 -0.40
N ARG A 36 -29.28 18.71 0.76
CA ARG A 36 -27.90 18.64 1.24
C ARG A 36 -27.50 17.18 1.46
N ILE A 37 -26.31 16.78 1.01
CA ILE A 37 -25.75 15.46 1.30
C ILE A 37 -24.86 15.57 2.54
N ILE A 38 -25.19 14.85 3.61
CA ILE A 38 -24.44 14.80 4.87
C ILE A 38 -23.58 13.54 4.87
N THR A 39 -22.26 13.69 5.02
CA THR A 39 -21.30 12.59 4.88
C THR A 39 -20.11 12.75 5.82
N ALA A 40 -19.34 11.68 6.05
CA ALA A 40 -17.98 11.80 6.55
C ALA A 40 -17.09 12.57 5.54
N PRO A 41 -16.14 13.41 5.98
CA PRO A 41 -15.13 13.99 5.09
C PRO A 41 -14.23 12.90 4.49
N TRP A 42 -13.63 13.17 3.33
CA TRP A 42 -12.63 12.29 2.74
C TRP A 42 -11.39 13.09 2.39
N GLY A 43 -10.30 12.87 3.13
CA GLY A 43 -9.10 13.69 2.95
C GLY A 43 -9.42 15.18 3.13
N ASP A 44 -8.76 16.03 2.34
CA ASP A 44 -8.94 17.48 2.35
C ASP A 44 -9.78 18.01 1.18
N ASP A 45 -10.55 17.13 0.49
CA ASP A 45 -11.42 17.55 -0.62
C ASP A 45 -12.46 18.55 -0.09
N PRO A 46 -12.47 19.81 -0.57
CA PRO A 46 -13.42 20.81 -0.09
C PRO A 46 -14.85 20.33 -0.36
N PRO A 47 -15.78 20.51 0.59
CA PRO A 47 -17.16 20.09 0.38
C PRO A 47 -17.72 20.81 -0.86
N ALA A 48 -18.27 20.04 -1.81
CA ALA A 48 -19.07 20.63 -2.87
C ALA A 48 -20.21 21.46 -2.25
N ARG A 49 -20.69 22.49 -2.95
CA ARG A 49 -21.66 23.48 -2.43
C ARG A 49 -22.84 22.87 -1.66
N ASP A 50 -23.29 21.70 -2.06
CA ASP A 50 -24.47 21.01 -1.50
C ASP A 50 -24.12 19.76 -0.67
N VAL A 51 -22.85 19.62 -0.26
CA VAL A 51 -22.34 18.53 0.58
C VAL A 51 -21.90 19.10 1.94
N ILE A 52 -22.34 18.48 3.02
CA ILE A 52 -21.98 18.81 4.39
C ILE A 52 -21.14 17.67 4.94
N GLN A 53 -19.86 17.93 5.15
CA GLN A 53 -18.95 16.99 5.79
C GLN A 53 -19.01 17.16 7.32
N VAL A 54 -19.20 16.05 8.04
CA VAL A 54 -19.33 16.04 9.50
C VAL A 54 -18.36 15.02 10.11
N GLY A 55 -17.62 15.45 11.14
CA GLY A 55 -16.70 14.61 11.90
C GLY A 55 -15.39 14.30 11.14
N GLN A 56 -14.77 13.16 11.42
CA GLN A 56 -13.64 12.61 10.65
C GLN A 56 -14.04 11.26 10.09
N ALA A 57 -13.39 10.80 9.01
CA ALA A 57 -13.67 9.47 8.46
C ALA A 57 -12.64 8.44 8.92
N ILE A 58 -13.12 7.33 9.49
CA ILE A 58 -12.29 6.17 9.83
C ILE A 58 -12.56 5.02 8.86
N ALA A 59 -11.50 4.35 8.42
CA ALA A 59 -11.59 3.18 7.58
C ALA A 59 -11.97 1.95 8.41
N VAL A 60 -13.14 1.39 8.16
CA VAL A 60 -13.65 0.20 8.83
C VAL A 60 -13.83 -0.92 7.80
N PRO A 61 -13.22 -2.10 8.00
CA PRO A 61 -13.48 -3.25 7.16
C PRO A 61 -14.91 -3.75 7.38
N PHE A 62 -15.69 -3.86 6.32
CA PHE A 62 -17.06 -4.37 6.36
C PHE A 62 -17.38 -5.16 5.08
N ASN A 63 -17.89 -6.39 5.25
CA ASN A 63 -18.32 -7.28 4.17
C ASN A 63 -17.29 -7.47 3.03
N GLY A 64 -16.01 -7.61 3.37
CA GLY A 64 -14.92 -7.79 2.41
C GLY A 64 -14.43 -6.52 1.70
N SER A 65 -14.94 -5.35 2.09
CA SER A 65 -14.51 -4.02 1.62
C SER A 65 -14.04 -3.15 2.78
N ILE A 66 -13.36 -2.04 2.49
CA ILE A 66 -13.15 -0.95 3.45
C ILE A 66 -14.23 0.11 3.20
N GLY A 67 -15.10 0.33 4.18
CA GLY A 67 -16.04 1.46 4.22
C GLY A 67 -15.48 2.53 5.13
N ARG A 68 -15.53 3.81 4.71
CA ARG A 68 -15.16 4.91 5.60
C ARG A 68 -16.41 5.46 6.28
N VAL A 69 -16.47 5.33 7.61
CA VAL A 69 -17.58 5.79 8.46
C VAL A 69 -17.13 7.00 9.27
N THR A 70 -18.06 7.86 9.66
CA THR A 70 -17.70 9.02 10.50
C THR A 70 -17.34 8.59 11.91
N LEU A 71 -16.25 9.12 12.49
CA LEU A 71 -16.01 9.11 13.92
C LEU A 71 -15.48 10.48 14.33
N SER A 72 -15.98 11.05 15.43
CA SER A 72 -15.44 12.29 15.97
C SER A 72 -15.72 12.40 17.47
N LEU A 73 -14.73 12.86 18.23
CA LEU A 73 -14.89 13.17 19.66
C LEU A 73 -15.85 14.34 19.92
N ARG A 74 -16.16 15.14 18.89
CA ARG A 74 -17.12 16.26 18.94
C ARG A 74 -18.35 16.00 18.05
N LEU A 75 -18.62 14.73 17.71
CA LEU A 75 -19.65 14.39 16.72
C LEU A 75 -21.02 14.96 17.09
N GLU A 76 -21.43 14.82 18.36
CA GLU A 76 -22.67 15.39 18.88
C GLU A 76 -22.75 16.91 18.68
N TRP A 77 -21.72 17.65 19.08
CA TRP A 77 -21.67 19.12 18.90
C TRP A 77 -21.70 19.52 17.43
N LEU A 78 -20.96 18.82 16.56
CA LEU A 78 -20.92 19.08 15.12
C LEU A 78 -22.27 18.83 14.46
N VAL A 79 -22.93 17.73 14.81
CA VAL A 79 -24.26 17.39 14.31
C VAL A 79 -25.29 18.40 14.80
N SER A 80 -25.27 18.76 16.09
CA SER A 80 -26.20 19.76 16.65
C SER A 80 -26.06 21.13 15.98
N ARG A 81 -24.84 21.65 15.82
CA ARG A 81 -24.62 22.93 15.08
C ARG A 81 -25.07 22.86 13.62
N MET A 82 -24.84 21.72 12.97
CA MET A 82 -25.26 21.51 11.60
C MET A 82 -26.79 21.48 11.48
N LEU A 83 -27.48 20.77 12.36
CA LEU A 83 -28.95 20.71 12.38
C LEU A 83 -29.58 22.07 12.70
N GLU A 84 -29.00 22.84 13.63
CA GLU A 84 -29.44 24.21 13.97
C GLU A 84 -29.28 25.19 12.80
N ARG A 85 -28.17 25.08 12.06
CA ARG A 85 -27.88 25.91 10.88
C ARG A 85 -28.79 25.54 9.71
N GLU A 86 -28.92 24.25 9.43
CA GLU A 86 -29.58 23.79 8.21
C GLU A 86 -31.11 23.74 8.34
N LYS A 87 -31.66 23.36 9.50
CA LYS A 87 -33.11 23.25 9.75
C LYS A 87 -33.83 22.41 8.69
N PHE A 88 -33.46 21.13 8.59
CA PHE A 88 -34.09 20.20 7.63
C PHE A 88 -35.56 19.92 7.96
N ASP A 89 -36.39 19.84 6.92
CA ASP A 89 -37.78 19.41 7.01
C ASP A 89 -37.87 17.88 7.12
N VAL A 90 -36.95 17.14 6.46
CA VAL A 90 -36.85 15.68 6.50
C VAL A 90 -35.40 15.25 6.34
N ILE A 91 -35.01 14.17 7.05
CA ILE A 91 -33.71 13.54 6.91
C ILE A 91 -33.87 12.12 6.35
N HIS A 92 -33.14 11.82 5.27
CA HIS A 92 -33.15 10.54 4.57
C HIS A 92 -31.82 9.80 4.76
N HIS A 93 -31.83 8.75 5.56
CA HIS A 93 -30.68 7.91 5.87
C HIS A 93 -30.51 6.78 4.86
N HIS A 94 -29.30 6.61 4.32
CA HIS A 94 -28.92 5.39 3.60
C HIS A 94 -28.12 4.50 4.56
N GLU A 95 -28.49 3.21 4.70
CA GLU A 95 -27.95 2.31 5.72
C GLU A 95 -27.88 2.93 7.12
N PRO A 96 -29.05 3.19 7.77
CA PRO A 96 -29.12 3.94 9.02
C PRO A 96 -28.33 3.31 10.18
N PHE A 97 -27.95 2.04 10.05
CA PHE A 97 -27.24 1.28 11.09
C PHE A 97 -25.74 1.14 10.87
N VAL A 98 -25.21 1.84 9.87
CA VAL A 98 -23.78 2.16 9.87
C VAL A 98 -23.54 3.16 11.01
N PRO A 99 -22.65 2.84 11.97
CA PRO A 99 -22.60 3.53 13.26
C PRO A 99 -22.10 4.97 13.17
N PHE A 100 -22.23 5.67 14.31
CA PHE A 100 -21.78 7.04 14.58
C PHE A 100 -22.63 8.14 13.94
N LEU A 101 -22.45 8.50 12.66
CA LEU A 101 -23.12 9.68 12.07
C LEU A 101 -24.64 9.51 12.01
N SER A 102 -25.11 8.38 11.47
CA SER A 102 -26.54 8.11 11.35
C SER A 102 -27.20 8.02 12.72
N PHE A 103 -26.55 7.37 13.71
CA PHE A 103 -27.05 7.29 15.09
C PHE A 103 -27.14 8.66 15.75
N GLN A 104 -26.10 9.48 15.63
CA GLN A 104 -26.09 10.82 16.20
C GLN A 104 -27.19 11.69 15.58
N ILE A 105 -27.39 11.60 14.26
CA ILE A 105 -28.45 12.36 13.59
C ILE A 105 -29.85 11.87 14.00
N LEU A 106 -30.04 10.54 14.16
CA LEU A 106 -31.29 9.97 14.70
C LEU A 106 -31.53 10.36 16.17
N ASP A 107 -30.48 10.64 16.94
CA ASP A 107 -30.61 11.11 18.33
C ASP A 107 -30.88 12.61 18.43
N SER A 108 -30.31 13.42 17.54
CA SER A 108 -30.33 14.89 17.67
C SER A 108 -31.37 15.60 16.79
N ALA A 109 -31.80 15.03 15.67
CA ALA A 109 -32.76 15.70 14.80
C ALA A 109 -34.21 15.53 15.30
N LYS A 110 -35.02 16.57 15.09
CA LYS A 110 -36.43 16.61 15.51
C LYS A 110 -37.41 16.47 14.35
N CYS A 111 -36.91 16.46 13.12
CA CYS A 111 -37.70 16.30 11.90
C CYS A 111 -37.89 14.81 11.58
N PRO A 112 -38.88 14.45 10.74
CA PRO A 112 -39.10 13.06 10.33
C PRO A 112 -37.88 12.39 9.68
N HIS A 113 -37.71 11.10 9.95
CA HIS A 113 -36.64 10.24 9.47
C HIS A 113 -37.13 9.18 8.49
N VAL A 114 -36.56 9.20 7.29
CA VAL A 114 -36.74 8.17 6.28
C VAL A 114 -35.46 7.35 6.19
N ALA A 115 -35.53 6.02 6.11
CA ALA A 115 -34.36 5.16 5.95
C ALA A 115 -34.47 4.25 4.72
N THR A 116 -33.37 4.08 3.98
CA THR A 116 -33.23 3.10 2.90
C THR A 116 -32.16 2.06 3.24
N PHE A 117 -32.56 0.79 3.24
CA PHE A 117 -31.70 -0.38 3.44
C PHE A 117 -31.30 -0.99 2.10
N HIS A 118 -29.99 -1.08 1.87
CA HIS A 118 -29.30 -1.58 0.67
C HIS A 118 -28.63 -2.95 0.88
N ALA A 119 -28.39 -3.36 2.12
CA ALA A 119 -27.61 -4.55 2.47
C ALA A 119 -28.39 -5.86 2.26
N PHE A 120 -27.67 -6.88 1.79
CA PHE A 120 -28.14 -8.27 1.70
C PHE A 120 -26.97 -9.21 1.95
N GLY A 121 -27.15 -10.21 2.81
CA GLY A 121 -26.11 -11.16 3.22
C GLY A 121 -26.70 -12.35 3.98
N GLY A 122 -25.82 -13.25 4.45
CA GLY A 122 -26.21 -14.35 5.35
C GLY A 122 -26.47 -13.87 6.78
N PHE A 123 -26.23 -14.71 7.78
CA PHE A 123 -26.35 -14.31 9.18
C PHE A 123 -25.34 -13.20 9.53
N SER A 124 -25.80 -12.15 10.22
CA SER A 124 -25.01 -11.00 10.65
C SER A 124 -24.94 -10.99 12.16
N VAL A 125 -23.77 -11.39 12.67
CA VAL A 125 -23.47 -11.43 14.11
C VAL A 125 -23.63 -10.06 14.75
N SER A 126 -23.31 -8.97 14.04
CA SER A 126 -23.43 -7.60 14.57
C SER A 126 -24.89 -7.14 14.72
N TYR A 127 -25.76 -7.50 13.77
CA TYR A 127 -27.20 -7.20 13.87
C TYR A 127 -27.87 -8.06 14.96
N TRP A 128 -27.46 -9.32 15.10
CA TRP A 128 -27.95 -10.21 16.13
C TRP A 128 -27.52 -9.78 17.54
N ALA A 129 -26.22 -9.53 17.75
CA ALA A 129 -25.67 -9.11 19.04
C ALA A 129 -26.08 -7.69 19.44
N GLY A 130 -26.27 -6.79 18.45
CA GLY A 130 -26.65 -5.40 18.66
C GLY A 130 -28.16 -5.15 18.70
N ARG A 131 -29.01 -6.18 18.58
CA ARG A 131 -30.46 -6.06 18.34
C ARG A 131 -31.17 -5.13 19.33
N ILE A 132 -30.91 -5.28 20.63
CA ILE A 132 -31.55 -4.47 21.68
C ILE A 132 -31.19 -2.99 21.55
N ALA A 133 -29.93 -2.69 21.25
CA ALA A 133 -29.47 -1.30 21.06
C ALA A 133 -29.99 -0.70 19.75
N LEU A 134 -30.06 -1.51 18.69
CA LEU A 134 -30.52 -1.08 17.36
C LEU A 134 -32.05 -0.94 17.28
N ASP A 135 -32.82 -1.69 18.07
CA ASP A 135 -34.29 -1.53 18.18
C ASP A 135 -34.68 -0.11 18.60
N ARG A 136 -33.90 0.50 19.51
CA ARG A 136 -34.08 1.91 19.92
C ARG A 136 -34.02 2.85 18.71
N TYR A 137 -33.07 2.64 17.80
CA TYR A 137 -32.92 3.47 16.61
C TYR A 137 -33.94 3.11 15.52
N MET A 138 -34.34 1.84 15.42
CA MET A 138 -35.38 1.38 14.51
C MET A 138 -36.75 2.04 14.78
N ASN A 139 -37.04 2.32 16.06
CA ASN A 139 -38.27 3.01 16.50
C ASN A 139 -38.27 4.51 16.20
N LYS A 140 -37.13 5.09 15.83
CA LYS A 140 -36.99 6.51 15.45
C LYS A 140 -37.19 6.76 13.96
N LEU A 141 -37.41 5.70 13.18
CA LEU A 141 -37.61 5.78 11.73
C LEU A 141 -39.10 5.85 11.43
N ASP A 142 -39.54 6.99 10.87
CA ASP A 142 -40.94 7.24 10.48
C ASP A 142 -41.30 6.50 9.18
N ALA A 143 -40.33 6.27 8.29
CA ALA A 143 -40.51 5.49 7.08
C ALA A 143 -39.30 4.60 6.77
N LYS A 144 -39.57 3.34 6.41
CA LYS A 144 -38.55 2.30 6.17
C LYS A 144 -38.67 1.78 4.76
N ILE A 145 -37.60 1.93 3.99
CA ILE A 145 -37.53 1.57 2.57
C ILE A 145 -36.50 0.46 2.39
N CYS A 146 -36.85 -0.58 1.65
CA CYS A 146 -35.89 -1.58 1.18
C CYS A 146 -35.77 -1.51 -0.34
N VAL A 147 -34.56 -1.61 -0.85
CA VAL A 147 -34.33 -1.55 -2.31
C VAL A 147 -34.80 -2.81 -3.05
N SER A 148 -35.07 -3.89 -2.33
CA SER A 148 -35.52 -5.14 -2.90
C SER A 148 -36.20 -6.03 -1.86
N SER A 149 -36.89 -7.07 -2.32
CA SER A 149 -37.36 -8.15 -1.43
C SER A 149 -36.21 -8.84 -0.70
N ALA A 150 -35.03 -8.88 -1.31
CA ALA A 150 -33.81 -9.41 -0.70
C ALA A 150 -33.41 -8.60 0.53
N ALA A 151 -33.27 -7.28 0.36
CA ALA A 151 -32.95 -6.37 1.46
C ALA A 151 -34.03 -6.42 2.55
N ARG A 152 -35.32 -6.47 2.15
CA ARG A 152 -36.44 -6.63 3.10
C ARG A 152 -36.33 -7.93 3.89
N HIS A 153 -36.08 -9.05 3.22
CA HIS A 153 -35.96 -10.36 3.87
C HIS A 153 -34.80 -10.36 4.88
N PHE A 154 -33.65 -9.82 4.49
CA PHE A 154 -32.48 -9.70 5.36
C PHE A 154 -32.75 -8.84 6.60
N ILE A 155 -33.27 -7.62 6.44
CA ILE A 155 -33.49 -6.73 7.58
C ILE A 155 -34.63 -7.22 8.48
N SER A 156 -35.69 -7.82 7.90
CA SER A 156 -36.84 -8.34 8.65
C SER A 156 -36.48 -9.53 9.53
N ALA A 157 -35.40 -10.26 9.21
CA ALA A 157 -34.91 -11.36 10.05
C ALA A 157 -34.38 -10.87 11.41
N TYR A 158 -33.89 -9.63 11.50
CA TYR A 158 -33.42 -9.03 12.75
C TYR A 158 -34.45 -8.10 13.37
N PHE A 159 -35.13 -7.31 12.52
CA PHE A 159 -36.05 -6.25 12.91
C PHE A 159 -37.37 -6.40 12.15
N PRO A 160 -38.31 -7.23 12.62
CA PRO A 160 -39.63 -7.35 12.02
C PRO A 160 -40.35 -6.00 12.01
N GLY A 161 -40.97 -5.65 10.89
CA GLY A 161 -41.67 -4.37 10.76
C GLY A 161 -42.24 -4.16 9.36
N ASP A 162 -42.91 -3.02 9.16
CA ASP A 162 -43.38 -2.62 7.84
C ASP A 162 -42.26 -1.95 7.05
N TYR A 163 -41.96 -2.50 5.88
CA TYR A 163 -40.93 -2.02 4.96
C TYR A 163 -41.50 -1.88 3.56
N LYS A 164 -41.42 -0.68 3.03
CA LYS A 164 -41.83 -0.40 1.65
C LYS A 164 -40.70 -0.76 0.70
N ILE A 165 -40.98 -1.59 -0.30
CA ILE A 165 -39.97 -1.90 -1.32
C ILE A 165 -40.00 -0.79 -2.38
N ILE A 166 -38.90 -0.03 -2.49
CA ILE A 166 -38.68 0.97 -3.53
C ILE A 166 -37.31 0.67 -4.15
N PRO A 167 -37.24 0.11 -5.36
CA PRO A 167 -35.97 -0.28 -5.96
C PRO A 167 -35.18 0.92 -6.49
N ASN A 168 -33.87 0.68 -6.69
CA ASN A 168 -32.96 1.71 -7.19
C ASN A 168 -33.30 2.07 -8.65
N GLY A 169 -33.19 3.35 -8.97
CA GLY A 169 -33.23 3.86 -10.34
C GLY A 169 -31.87 3.76 -11.05
N VAL A 170 -31.86 4.13 -12.32
CA VAL A 170 -30.66 4.36 -13.13
C VAL A 170 -30.97 5.46 -14.16
N ASP A 171 -29.99 6.32 -14.47
CA ASP A 171 -30.14 7.32 -15.54
C ASP A 171 -30.10 6.67 -16.93
N VAL A 172 -31.29 6.37 -17.45
CA VAL A 172 -31.45 5.72 -18.76
C VAL A 172 -30.90 6.58 -19.89
N VAL A 173 -31.07 7.90 -19.83
CA VAL A 173 -30.66 8.81 -20.92
C VAL A 173 -29.14 8.87 -20.99
N PHE A 174 -28.47 8.94 -19.84
CA PHE A 174 -27.01 8.93 -19.75
C PHE A 174 -26.38 7.68 -20.37
N TYR A 175 -26.84 6.49 -19.99
CA TYR A 175 -26.30 5.24 -20.53
C TYR A 175 -26.71 5.00 -22.00
N ALA A 176 -27.94 5.34 -22.38
CA ALA A 176 -28.40 5.18 -23.76
C ALA A 176 -27.62 6.07 -24.75
N ASN A 177 -27.29 7.29 -24.34
CA ASN A 177 -26.61 8.29 -25.18
C ASN A 177 -25.08 8.33 -25.02
N ALA A 178 -24.49 7.44 -24.22
CA ALA A 178 -23.05 7.33 -24.10
C ALA A 178 -22.39 7.08 -25.47
N ARG A 179 -21.15 7.58 -25.66
CA ARG A 179 -20.37 7.36 -26.89
C ARG A 179 -19.53 6.09 -26.78
N PRO A 180 -19.60 5.13 -27.72
CA PRO A 180 -18.77 3.93 -27.65
C PRO A 180 -17.28 4.28 -27.82
N PHE A 181 -16.41 3.36 -27.42
CA PHE A 181 -14.97 3.38 -27.72
C PHE A 181 -14.74 2.89 -29.16
N PRO A 182 -14.29 3.76 -30.09
CA PRO A 182 -14.10 3.38 -31.49
C PRO A 182 -13.13 2.21 -31.69
N GLU A 183 -12.08 2.14 -30.87
CA GLU A 183 -11.03 1.12 -30.94
C GLU A 183 -11.52 -0.31 -30.66
N PHE A 184 -12.69 -0.46 -30.02
CA PHE A 184 -13.31 -1.76 -29.75
C PHE A 184 -14.50 -2.06 -30.66
N LYS A 185 -14.75 -1.21 -31.67
CA LYS A 185 -15.71 -1.46 -32.76
C LYS A 185 -15.00 -2.03 -33.98
N ASP A 186 -14.15 -3.03 -33.75
CA ASP A 186 -13.28 -3.70 -34.74
C ASP A 186 -13.87 -5.01 -35.30
N GLY A 187 -15.18 -5.22 -35.16
CA GLY A 187 -15.88 -6.41 -35.63
C GLY A 187 -15.90 -7.60 -34.66
N LYS A 188 -15.11 -7.55 -33.57
CA LYS A 188 -15.16 -8.56 -32.51
C LYS A 188 -16.41 -8.39 -31.64
N THR A 189 -16.98 -9.51 -31.17
CA THR A 189 -18.06 -9.50 -30.17
C THR A 189 -17.47 -9.25 -28.78
N ASN A 190 -17.81 -8.11 -28.18
CA ASN A 190 -17.31 -7.66 -26.89
C ASN A 190 -18.22 -8.13 -25.74
N ILE A 191 -17.67 -8.95 -24.85
CA ILE A 191 -18.30 -9.42 -23.62
C ILE A 191 -17.78 -8.56 -22.46
N LEU A 192 -18.68 -7.92 -21.73
CA LEU A 192 -18.32 -6.98 -20.66
C LEU A 192 -18.65 -7.55 -19.28
N PHE A 193 -17.69 -7.41 -18.37
CA PHE A 193 -17.87 -7.58 -16.93
C PHE A 193 -17.56 -6.27 -16.22
N VAL A 194 -18.51 -5.79 -15.39
CA VAL A 194 -18.33 -4.62 -14.53
C VAL A 194 -18.58 -5.03 -13.08
N GLY A 195 -17.50 -5.03 -12.29
CA GLY A 195 -17.61 -5.35 -10.88
C GLY A 195 -16.24 -5.42 -10.21
N ARG A 196 -16.21 -5.25 -8.88
CA ARG A 196 -14.97 -5.45 -8.14
C ARG A 196 -14.50 -6.91 -8.30
N LEU A 197 -13.20 -7.13 -8.49
CA LEU A 197 -12.64 -8.48 -8.68
C LEU A 197 -12.49 -9.22 -7.34
N GLU A 198 -13.63 -9.49 -6.70
CA GLU A 198 -13.79 -10.27 -5.47
C GLU A 198 -14.33 -11.67 -5.81
N PRO A 199 -14.05 -12.71 -5.00
CA PRO A 199 -14.54 -14.07 -5.23
C PRO A 199 -16.06 -14.16 -5.44
N ARG A 200 -16.82 -13.35 -4.69
CA ARG A 200 -18.28 -13.33 -4.76
C ARG A 200 -18.84 -12.76 -6.06
N LYS A 201 -18.07 -11.94 -6.79
CA LYS A 201 -18.50 -11.34 -8.06
C LYS A 201 -18.31 -12.28 -9.25
N GLY A 202 -17.63 -13.40 -9.05
CA GLY A 202 -17.61 -14.54 -9.96
C GLY A 202 -16.83 -14.36 -11.26
N ALA A 203 -15.98 -13.34 -11.38
CA ALA A 203 -15.16 -13.10 -12.57
C ALA A 203 -14.31 -14.31 -12.99
N MET A 204 -13.88 -15.15 -12.04
CA MET A 204 -13.17 -16.40 -12.34
C MET A 204 -14.05 -17.40 -13.12
N TYR A 205 -15.32 -17.54 -12.75
CA TYR A 205 -16.24 -18.44 -13.44
C TYR A 205 -16.54 -17.95 -14.86
N LEU A 206 -16.62 -16.63 -15.07
CA LEU A 206 -16.69 -16.05 -16.42
C LEU A 206 -15.42 -16.29 -17.23
N LEU A 207 -14.22 -16.20 -16.63
CA LEU A 207 -12.98 -16.54 -17.33
C LEU A 207 -12.92 -18.03 -17.70
N GLN A 208 -13.37 -18.92 -16.82
CA GLN A 208 -13.48 -20.35 -17.10
C GLN A 208 -14.47 -20.63 -18.25
N ALA A 209 -15.59 -19.91 -18.29
CA ALA A 209 -16.54 -19.98 -19.41
C ALA A 209 -15.92 -19.44 -20.71
N TYR A 210 -15.26 -18.29 -20.65
CA TYR A 210 -14.60 -17.68 -21.80
C TYR A 210 -13.47 -18.56 -22.37
N ALA A 211 -12.74 -19.29 -21.52
CA ALA A 211 -11.73 -20.26 -21.94
C ALA A 211 -12.30 -21.38 -22.82
N LYS A 212 -13.57 -21.77 -22.59
CA LYS A 212 -14.28 -22.77 -23.40
C LYS A 212 -14.81 -22.19 -24.72
N LEU A 213 -15.16 -20.90 -24.72
CA LEU A 213 -15.74 -20.20 -25.87
C LEU A 213 -14.69 -19.73 -26.88
N LYS A 214 -13.57 -19.19 -26.40
CA LYS A 214 -12.56 -18.53 -27.24
C LYS A 214 -12.01 -19.42 -28.38
N PRO A 215 -11.78 -20.73 -28.20
CA PRO A 215 -11.37 -21.61 -29.30
C PRO A 215 -12.45 -21.81 -30.37
N LYS A 216 -13.74 -21.77 -30.00
CA LYS A 216 -14.87 -21.94 -30.92
C LYS A 216 -15.23 -20.63 -31.64
N TYR A 217 -15.05 -19.49 -30.95
CA TYR A 217 -15.39 -18.16 -31.42
C TYR A 217 -14.16 -17.24 -31.30
N PRO A 218 -13.21 -17.31 -32.26
CA PRO A 218 -11.98 -16.54 -32.18
C PRO A 218 -12.21 -15.02 -32.24
N ASP A 219 -13.33 -14.57 -32.81
CA ASP A 219 -13.69 -13.14 -32.91
C ASP A 219 -14.48 -12.60 -31.71
N THR A 220 -14.19 -13.11 -30.51
CA THR A 220 -14.72 -12.56 -29.25
C THR A 220 -13.63 -11.86 -28.43
N ARG A 221 -14.02 -10.85 -27.65
CA ARG A 221 -13.16 -10.15 -26.66
C ARG A 221 -13.85 -10.08 -25.31
N LEU A 222 -13.13 -10.39 -24.23
CA LEU A 222 -13.61 -10.21 -22.86
C LEU A 222 -13.01 -8.94 -22.25
N ILE A 223 -13.86 -8.00 -21.84
CA ILE A 223 -13.49 -6.74 -21.20
C ILE A 223 -13.88 -6.82 -19.71
N ILE A 224 -12.89 -6.69 -18.84
CA ILE A 224 -13.04 -6.76 -17.39
C ILE A 224 -12.73 -5.37 -16.80
N CYS A 225 -13.78 -4.70 -16.33
CA CYS A 225 -13.68 -3.38 -15.70
C CYS A 225 -13.64 -3.50 -14.17
N ASN A 226 -12.87 -2.60 -13.56
CA ASN A 226 -12.50 -2.48 -12.15
C ASN A 226 -11.35 -3.39 -11.68
N TRP A 227 -10.86 -3.06 -10.49
CA TRP A 227 -9.81 -3.78 -9.78
C TRP A 227 -10.40 -4.57 -8.61
N GLY A 228 -9.66 -5.56 -8.11
CA GLY A 228 -9.98 -6.25 -6.87
C GLY A 228 -8.91 -7.28 -6.48
N PRO A 229 -9.02 -7.88 -5.29
CA PRO A 229 -8.02 -8.80 -4.74
C PRO A 229 -7.78 -10.06 -5.59
N GLN A 230 -8.73 -10.43 -6.48
CA GLN A 230 -8.53 -11.55 -7.41
C GLN A 230 -7.79 -11.19 -8.70
N LEU A 231 -7.45 -9.92 -8.97
CA LEU A 231 -6.84 -9.51 -10.25
C LEU A 231 -5.63 -10.36 -10.62
N GLY A 232 -4.72 -10.63 -9.67
CA GLY A 232 -3.55 -11.48 -9.90
C GLY A 232 -3.92 -12.92 -10.28
N LYS A 233 -4.93 -13.50 -9.62
CA LYS A 233 -5.45 -14.85 -9.92
C LYS A 233 -6.09 -14.91 -11.30
N LEU A 234 -6.86 -13.90 -11.68
CA LEU A 234 -7.52 -13.80 -12.99
C LEU A 234 -6.50 -13.64 -14.12
N ARG A 235 -5.51 -12.74 -13.97
CA ARG A 235 -4.42 -12.56 -14.95
C ARG A 235 -3.58 -13.83 -15.12
N ARG A 236 -3.29 -14.53 -14.01
CA ARG A 236 -2.60 -15.82 -14.06
C ARG A 236 -3.42 -16.87 -14.80
N PHE A 237 -4.72 -16.97 -14.54
CA PHE A 237 -5.58 -17.90 -15.28
C PHE A 237 -5.59 -17.62 -16.79
N VAL A 238 -5.65 -16.34 -17.20
CA VAL A 238 -5.55 -15.92 -18.60
C VAL A 238 -4.21 -16.35 -19.21
N HIS A 239 -3.10 -16.11 -18.51
CA HIS A 239 -1.77 -16.51 -18.95
C HIS A 239 -1.61 -18.03 -19.07
N ASP A 240 -1.98 -18.77 -18.03
CA ASP A 240 -1.79 -20.23 -17.94
C ASP A 240 -2.65 -20.97 -18.98
N ASN A 241 -3.79 -20.41 -19.37
CA ASN A 241 -4.67 -20.94 -20.42
C ASN A 241 -4.45 -20.29 -21.80
N ARG A 242 -3.42 -19.43 -21.94
CA ARG A 242 -3.08 -18.70 -23.19
C ARG A 242 -4.29 -17.99 -23.83
N LEU A 243 -5.17 -17.43 -23.01
CA LEU A 243 -6.38 -16.76 -23.48
C LEU A 243 -6.04 -15.43 -24.13
N GLN A 244 -6.33 -15.32 -25.42
CA GLN A 244 -6.20 -14.10 -26.21
C GLN A 244 -7.43 -13.19 -26.02
N ASP A 245 -7.28 -11.90 -26.33
CA ASP A 245 -8.37 -10.91 -26.29
C ASP A 245 -9.09 -10.78 -24.94
N VAL A 246 -8.33 -10.79 -23.84
CA VAL A 246 -8.82 -10.42 -22.50
C VAL A 246 -8.24 -9.08 -22.08
N LEU A 247 -9.09 -8.06 -22.01
CA LEU A 247 -8.72 -6.71 -21.59
C LEU A 247 -9.08 -6.49 -20.13
N PHE A 248 -8.08 -6.23 -19.29
CA PHE A 248 -8.28 -5.72 -17.94
C PHE A 248 -8.21 -4.19 -17.96
N ALA A 249 -9.35 -3.53 -18.09
CA ALA A 249 -9.45 -2.07 -18.21
C ALA A 249 -9.08 -1.31 -16.92
N GLY A 250 -8.96 -2.01 -15.79
CA GLY A 250 -8.65 -1.39 -14.51
C GLY A 250 -9.83 -0.57 -13.97
N ARG A 251 -9.57 0.35 -13.04
CA ARG A 251 -10.62 1.20 -12.47
C ARG A 251 -11.10 2.20 -13.51
N VAL A 252 -12.41 2.24 -13.74
CA VAL A 252 -13.08 3.13 -14.70
C VAL A 252 -13.95 4.15 -13.96
N ASP A 253 -14.00 5.39 -14.46
CA ASP A 253 -14.94 6.39 -13.94
C ASP A 253 -16.37 6.18 -14.52
N ASP A 254 -17.34 6.98 -14.10
CA ASP A 254 -18.73 6.79 -14.51
C ASP A 254 -18.96 7.07 -16.02
N ILE A 255 -18.18 7.97 -16.63
CA ILE A 255 -18.25 8.27 -18.07
C ILE A 255 -17.72 7.09 -18.85
N ASP A 256 -16.49 6.66 -18.60
CA ASP A 256 -15.88 5.53 -19.29
C ASP A 256 -16.63 4.23 -19.02
N LYS A 257 -17.19 4.02 -17.83
CA LYS A 257 -18.09 2.89 -17.54
C LYS A 257 -19.31 2.89 -18.47
N ALA A 258 -19.97 4.03 -18.66
CA ALA A 258 -21.11 4.14 -19.59
C ALA A 258 -20.67 3.89 -21.04
N ARG A 259 -19.48 4.39 -21.43
CA ARG A 259 -18.89 4.12 -22.75
C ARG A 259 -18.58 2.64 -22.94
N PHE A 260 -18.07 1.94 -21.93
CA PHE A 260 -17.86 0.49 -21.98
C PHE A 260 -19.16 -0.27 -22.13
N TYR A 261 -20.21 0.09 -21.40
CA TYR A 261 -21.55 -0.50 -21.61
C TYR A 261 -22.05 -0.24 -23.04
N LYS A 262 -21.85 0.95 -23.61
CA LYS A 262 -22.23 1.23 -25.00
C LYS A 262 -21.37 0.46 -26.03
N THR A 263 -20.13 0.16 -25.66
CA THR A 263 -19.17 -0.51 -26.53
C THR A 263 -19.40 -2.01 -26.61
N ALA A 264 -19.80 -2.60 -25.49
CA ALA A 264 -20.05 -4.02 -25.38
C ALA A 264 -21.21 -4.49 -26.27
N ASP A 265 -21.25 -5.79 -26.52
CA ASP A 265 -22.35 -6.47 -27.22
C ASP A 265 -23.12 -7.40 -26.27
N ILE A 266 -22.47 -7.87 -25.20
CA ILE A 266 -23.06 -8.73 -24.17
C ILE A 266 -22.55 -8.29 -22.80
N PHE A 267 -23.42 -8.18 -21.80
CA PHE A 267 -23.03 -7.98 -20.40
C PHE A 267 -23.13 -9.27 -19.60
N CYS A 268 -22.10 -9.61 -18.82
CA CYS A 268 -22.11 -10.78 -17.96
C CYS A 268 -21.83 -10.44 -16.48
N ALA A 269 -22.73 -10.85 -15.59
CA ALA A 269 -22.65 -10.68 -14.14
C ALA A 269 -22.79 -12.03 -13.41
N PRO A 270 -21.70 -12.84 -13.34
CA PRO A 270 -21.69 -14.20 -12.80
C PRO A 270 -21.58 -14.25 -11.26
N SER A 271 -22.19 -13.30 -10.53
CA SER A 271 -22.07 -13.22 -9.07
C SER A 271 -22.50 -14.51 -8.38
N THR A 272 -21.76 -14.96 -7.37
CA THR A 272 -22.01 -16.26 -6.71
C THR A 272 -22.99 -16.18 -5.54
N GLY A 273 -23.46 -14.97 -5.20
CA GLY A 273 -24.39 -14.68 -4.11
C GLY A 273 -24.15 -13.29 -3.50
N GLN A 274 -24.89 -12.96 -2.43
CA GLN A 274 -24.71 -11.73 -1.63
C GLN A 274 -24.76 -10.42 -2.46
N GLU A 275 -25.64 -10.40 -3.46
CA GLU A 275 -26.01 -9.17 -4.17
C GLU A 275 -27.39 -8.74 -3.68
N SER A 276 -27.56 -7.45 -3.37
CA SER A 276 -28.83 -6.94 -2.85
C SER A 276 -29.83 -6.55 -3.93
N PHE A 277 -29.36 -6.05 -5.07
CA PHE A 277 -30.21 -5.60 -6.18
C PHE A 277 -29.55 -5.71 -7.56
N GLY A 278 -28.24 -5.45 -7.67
CA GLY A 278 -27.54 -5.56 -8.96
C GLY A 278 -27.72 -4.36 -9.87
N ILE A 279 -27.35 -3.16 -9.41
CA ILE A 279 -27.43 -1.92 -10.20
C ILE A 279 -26.69 -2.01 -11.54
N VAL A 280 -25.60 -2.76 -11.61
CA VAL A 280 -24.85 -3.01 -12.86
C VAL A 280 -25.68 -3.68 -13.95
N LEU A 281 -26.71 -4.46 -13.57
CA LEU A 281 -27.66 -5.04 -14.53
C LEU A 281 -28.55 -3.95 -15.11
N LEU A 282 -29.04 -3.02 -14.28
CA LEU A 282 -29.83 -1.88 -14.75
C LEU A 282 -29.01 -0.94 -15.62
N GLU A 283 -27.74 -0.68 -15.28
CA GLU A 283 -26.82 0.11 -16.11
C GLU A 283 -26.62 -0.55 -17.50
N ALA A 284 -26.37 -1.86 -17.52
CA ALA A 284 -26.24 -2.61 -18.78
C ALA A 284 -27.52 -2.59 -19.62
N MET A 285 -28.67 -2.81 -18.97
CA MET A 285 -29.98 -2.77 -19.61
C MET A 285 -30.32 -1.37 -20.13
N ALA A 286 -29.96 -0.31 -19.40
CA ALA A 286 -30.13 1.08 -19.81
C ALA A 286 -29.26 1.44 -21.03
N ALA A 287 -28.08 0.84 -21.15
CA ALA A 287 -27.25 0.94 -22.36
C ALA A 287 -27.78 0.09 -23.54
N GLY A 288 -28.79 -0.76 -23.30
CA GLY A 288 -29.40 -1.64 -24.29
C GLY A 288 -28.67 -2.97 -24.49
N LEU A 289 -27.87 -3.43 -23.53
CA LEU A 289 -27.13 -4.70 -23.63
C LEU A 289 -27.99 -5.91 -23.24
N PRO A 290 -27.89 -7.04 -23.96
CA PRO A 290 -28.37 -8.32 -23.45
C PRO A 290 -27.54 -8.76 -22.25
N VAL A 291 -28.21 -9.30 -21.23
CA VAL A 291 -27.61 -9.62 -19.93
C VAL A 291 -27.59 -11.13 -19.70
N VAL A 292 -26.42 -11.66 -19.33
CA VAL A 292 -26.25 -12.98 -18.72
C VAL A 292 -25.89 -12.80 -17.25
N ALA A 293 -26.70 -13.30 -16.32
CA ALA A 293 -26.48 -13.10 -14.89
C ALA A 293 -26.79 -14.35 -14.08
N SER A 294 -26.20 -14.49 -12.90
CA SER A 294 -26.51 -15.62 -12.01
C SER A 294 -27.94 -15.54 -11.45
N ASP A 295 -28.58 -16.68 -11.24
CA ASP A 295 -29.95 -16.82 -10.72
C ASP A 295 -30.02 -16.63 -9.19
N ILE A 296 -29.52 -15.50 -8.71
CA ILE A 296 -29.46 -15.15 -7.29
C ILE A 296 -30.61 -14.22 -6.89
N HIS A 297 -31.00 -14.27 -5.61
CA HIS A 297 -32.16 -13.54 -5.09
C HIS A 297 -32.12 -12.02 -5.37
N GLY A 298 -30.92 -11.41 -5.33
CA GLY A 298 -30.75 -10.00 -5.66
C GLY A 298 -30.96 -9.64 -7.13
N TYR A 299 -30.79 -10.59 -8.06
CA TYR A 299 -30.87 -10.36 -9.51
C TYR A 299 -32.24 -10.73 -10.10
N LYS A 300 -32.94 -11.70 -9.50
CA LYS A 300 -34.27 -12.21 -9.91
C LYS A 300 -35.37 -11.15 -10.10
N ARG A 301 -35.22 -9.97 -9.48
CA ARG A 301 -36.18 -8.85 -9.61
C ARG A 301 -35.80 -7.83 -10.68
N VAL A 302 -34.55 -7.83 -11.13
CA VAL A 302 -34.04 -6.94 -12.18
C VAL A 302 -34.08 -7.63 -13.54
N VAL A 303 -33.64 -8.89 -13.59
CA VAL A 303 -33.65 -9.73 -14.78
C VAL A 303 -34.69 -10.82 -14.62
N GLN A 304 -35.62 -10.91 -15.58
CA GLN A 304 -36.58 -12.00 -15.69
C GLN A 304 -36.01 -13.06 -16.63
N ARG A 305 -35.94 -14.30 -16.14
CA ARG A 305 -35.37 -15.45 -16.87
C ARG A 305 -36.03 -15.58 -18.23
N ASN A 306 -35.22 -15.51 -19.31
CA ASN A 306 -35.68 -15.62 -20.70
C ASN A 306 -36.76 -14.58 -21.08
N VAL A 307 -36.81 -13.43 -20.39
CA VAL A 307 -37.72 -12.30 -20.72
C VAL A 307 -36.94 -10.99 -20.83
N SER A 308 -35.99 -10.73 -19.92
CA SER A 308 -35.12 -9.55 -19.98
C SER A 308 -33.63 -9.85 -19.86
N GLY A 309 -33.27 -11.15 -19.82
CA GLY A 309 -31.90 -11.66 -19.80
C GLY A 309 -31.84 -13.16 -19.52
N LEU A 310 -30.66 -13.76 -19.66
CA LEU A 310 -30.41 -15.17 -19.41
C LEU A 310 -29.90 -15.36 -17.98
N LEU A 311 -30.67 -16.09 -17.17
CA LEU A 311 -30.27 -16.44 -15.80
C LEU A 311 -29.64 -17.83 -15.76
N VAL A 312 -28.47 -17.94 -15.12
CA VAL A 312 -27.68 -19.18 -15.01
C VAL A 312 -27.46 -19.56 -13.56
N GLU A 313 -27.27 -20.84 -13.26
CA GLU A 313 -26.97 -21.23 -11.89
C GLU A 313 -25.63 -20.63 -11.40
N PRO A 314 -25.54 -20.15 -10.14
CA PRO A 314 -24.30 -19.56 -9.64
C PRO A 314 -23.17 -20.59 -9.59
N LYS A 315 -21.93 -20.14 -9.86
CA LYS A 315 -20.70 -20.97 -9.86
C LYS A 315 -20.68 -22.07 -10.93
N ASP A 316 -21.42 -21.89 -12.02
CA ASP A 316 -21.48 -22.82 -13.15
C ASP A 316 -20.89 -22.20 -14.43
N PRO A 317 -19.58 -22.40 -14.71
CA PRO A 317 -18.96 -21.93 -15.95
C PRO A 317 -19.56 -22.52 -17.22
N ASP A 318 -20.12 -23.73 -17.17
CA ASP A 318 -20.71 -24.39 -18.35
C ASP A 318 -22.03 -23.73 -18.73
N ALA A 319 -22.89 -23.46 -17.74
CA ALA A 319 -24.13 -22.70 -17.97
C ALA A 319 -23.85 -21.26 -18.44
N ILE A 320 -22.82 -20.60 -17.89
CA ILE A 320 -22.38 -19.28 -18.36
C ILE A 320 -21.91 -19.37 -19.82
N ALA A 321 -21.09 -20.36 -20.15
CA ALA A 321 -20.58 -20.55 -21.51
C ALA A 321 -21.72 -20.78 -22.52
N ALA A 322 -22.64 -21.70 -22.23
CA ALA A 322 -23.79 -21.99 -23.09
C ALA A 322 -24.70 -20.77 -23.31
N SER A 323 -24.91 -19.95 -22.28
CA SER A 323 -25.72 -18.73 -22.39
C SER A 323 -25.04 -17.63 -23.20
N LEU A 324 -23.72 -17.47 -23.03
CA LEU A 324 -22.92 -16.58 -23.86
C LEU A 324 -22.85 -17.08 -25.32
N GLU A 325 -22.68 -18.38 -25.54
CA GLU A 325 -22.66 -19.03 -26.87
C GLU A 325 -23.96 -18.76 -27.64
N ARG A 326 -25.11 -18.87 -26.97
CA ARG A 326 -26.42 -18.56 -27.56
C ARG A 326 -26.49 -17.10 -28.04
N LEU A 327 -26.02 -16.15 -27.23
CA LEU A 327 -25.97 -14.75 -27.64
C LEU A 327 -24.91 -14.53 -28.73
N ILE A 328 -23.77 -15.23 -28.69
CA ILE A 328 -22.70 -15.15 -29.70
C ILE A 328 -23.19 -15.64 -31.08
N CYS A 329 -24.01 -16.69 -31.13
CA CYS A 329 -24.46 -17.28 -32.40
C CYS A 329 -25.68 -16.60 -33.02
N ASP A 330 -26.50 -15.92 -32.20
CA ASP A 330 -27.76 -15.33 -32.66
C ASP A 330 -27.77 -13.81 -32.39
N PRO A 331 -27.33 -12.99 -33.36
CA PRO A 331 -27.40 -11.54 -33.25
C PRO A 331 -28.82 -10.99 -33.14
N ALA A 332 -29.86 -11.71 -33.58
CA ALA A 332 -31.25 -11.28 -33.46
C ALA A 332 -31.70 -11.24 -31.98
N LEU A 333 -31.18 -12.17 -31.16
CA LEU A 333 -31.35 -12.15 -29.69
C LEU A 333 -30.62 -10.97 -29.00
N ARG A 334 -29.78 -10.22 -29.71
CA ARG A 334 -29.12 -9.00 -29.20
C ARG A 334 -29.85 -7.71 -29.59
N GLY A 335 -30.83 -7.74 -30.50
CA GLY A 335 -31.33 -6.54 -31.17
C GLY A 335 -32.85 -6.37 -31.36
N ASP A 336 -33.68 -7.41 -31.18
CA ASP A 336 -35.11 -7.37 -31.53
C ASP A 336 -36.04 -6.93 -30.36
N PRO A 337 -36.85 -5.86 -30.52
CA PRO A 337 -37.85 -5.44 -29.53
C PRO A 337 -39.05 -6.41 -29.35
N ALA A 338 -39.18 -7.47 -30.15
CA ALA A 338 -40.22 -8.50 -29.99
C ALA A 338 -39.70 -9.86 -29.46
N ALA A 339 -38.38 -10.01 -29.27
CA ALA A 339 -37.80 -11.24 -28.70
C ALA A 339 -38.00 -11.29 -27.17
N PRO A 340 -37.89 -12.48 -26.53
CA PRO A 340 -37.94 -12.65 -25.07
C PRO A 340 -36.74 -12.01 -24.33
N VAL A 341 -36.06 -11.04 -24.95
CA VAL A 341 -34.95 -10.25 -24.41
C VAL A 341 -35.07 -8.82 -24.97
N ASP A 342 -36.25 -8.20 -24.91
CA ASP A 342 -36.41 -6.79 -25.27
C ASP A 342 -36.01 -5.87 -24.10
N GLY A 343 -34.74 -5.50 -24.07
CA GLY A 343 -34.19 -4.50 -23.15
C GLY A 343 -34.57 -3.06 -23.48
N LYS A 344 -35.16 -2.73 -24.65
CA LYS A 344 -35.40 -1.33 -25.04
C LYS A 344 -36.76 -0.81 -24.59
N SER A 345 -37.84 -1.58 -24.72
CA SER A 345 -39.19 -1.07 -24.37
C SER A 345 -39.58 -1.34 -22.90
N LEU A 346 -39.11 -2.44 -22.32
CA LEU A 346 -39.42 -2.83 -20.94
C LEU A 346 -38.65 -1.98 -19.92
N VAL A 347 -37.41 -1.60 -20.24
CA VAL A 347 -36.50 -0.82 -19.38
C VAL A 347 -36.94 0.63 -19.26
N VAL A 348 -37.40 1.27 -20.35
CA VAL A 348 -37.97 2.62 -20.26
C VAL A 348 -39.26 2.60 -19.42
N ARG A 349 -40.11 1.57 -19.54
CA ARG A 349 -41.34 1.46 -18.72
C ARG A 349 -41.09 1.11 -17.26
N LEU A 350 -40.08 0.29 -16.94
CA LEU A 350 -39.70 -0.06 -15.56
C LEU A 350 -38.90 1.08 -14.91
N ALA A 351 -37.90 1.64 -15.58
CA ALA A 351 -37.09 2.75 -15.08
C ALA A 351 -37.94 4.01 -14.88
N SER A 352 -38.86 4.36 -15.79
CA SER A 352 -39.78 5.49 -15.57
C SER A 352 -40.80 5.23 -14.45
N ARG A 353 -41.28 3.99 -14.27
CA ARG A 353 -42.13 3.61 -13.12
C ARG A 353 -41.37 3.69 -11.80
N TYR A 354 -40.10 3.31 -11.78
CA TYR A 354 -39.27 3.33 -10.58
C TYR A 354 -38.80 4.74 -10.22
N LEU A 355 -38.44 5.59 -11.20
CA LEU A 355 -38.10 7.00 -10.97
C LEU A 355 -39.30 7.80 -10.42
N LEU A 356 -40.51 7.59 -10.97
CA LEU A 356 -41.74 8.26 -10.51
C LEU A 356 -42.28 7.71 -9.18
N SER A 357 -42.12 6.41 -8.89
CA SER A 357 -42.54 5.82 -7.62
C SER A 357 -41.61 6.21 -6.46
N ALA A 358 -40.31 6.35 -6.69
CA ALA A 358 -39.32 6.65 -5.65
C ALA A 358 -39.38 8.11 -5.17
N THR A 359 -39.77 9.07 -6.01
CA THR A 359 -39.87 10.48 -5.61
C THR A 359 -41.26 10.90 -5.13
N ARG A 360 -42.35 10.46 -5.78
CA ARG A 360 -43.71 10.81 -5.32
C ARG A 360 -44.16 10.04 -4.08
N SER A 361 -43.65 8.83 -3.84
CA SER A 361 -44.19 7.94 -2.79
C SER A 361 -43.43 7.96 -1.46
N THR A 362 -42.25 8.58 -1.42
CA THR A 362 -41.42 8.73 -0.22
C THR A 362 -41.95 9.85 0.70
N PHE A 363 -42.60 10.86 0.14
CA PHE A 363 -43.15 12.00 0.88
C PHE A 363 -44.70 12.07 0.96
N ARG A 364 -45.43 11.21 0.22
CA ARG A 364 -46.91 11.08 0.31
C ARG A 364 -47.41 9.99 1.26
N ALA A 365 -46.53 9.32 2.01
CA ALA A 365 -46.96 8.39 3.04
C ALA A 365 -47.68 9.20 4.14
N LYS A 366 -48.94 8.86 4.42
CA LYS A 366 -49.89 9.58 5.31
C LYS A 366 -49.35 9.97 6.71
N GLY A 367 -48.16 9.52 7.12
CA GLY A 367 -47.53 9.84 8.40
C GLY A 367 -46.83 11.20 8.48
N VAL A 368 -46.32 11.76 7.37
CA VAL A 368 -45.50 12.99 7.42
C VAL A 368 -46.34 14.25 7.64
N GLU A 369 -47.56 14.33 7.09
CA GLU A 369 -48.48 15.47 7.30
C GLU A 369 -49.06 15.54 8.73
N ALA A 370 -49.17 14.40 9.43
CA ALA A 370 -49.73 14.33 10.77
C ALA A 370 -48.77 14.85 11.86
N VAL A 371 -47.44 14.70 11.65
CA VAL A 371 -46.40 15.06 12.63
C VAL A 371 -46.15 16.57 12.70
N LEU A 372 -46.42 17.31 11.63
CA LEU A 372 -46.23 18.76 11.55
C LEU A 372 -47.15 19.59 12.48
N ARG A 373 -48.20 18.99 13.07
CA ARG A 373 -49.20 19.71 13.88
C ARG A 373 -49.03 19.62 15.39
N SER A 374 -48.14 18.78 15.93
CA SER A 374 -48.03 18.62 17.39
C SER A 374 -46.60 18.75 17.87
N ARG A 375 -46.26 19.89 18.47
CA ARG A 375 -45.53 20.04 19.74
C ARG A 375 -44.95 21.45 19.88
N ILE A 376 -45.69 22.30 20.59
CA ILE A 376 -45.19 23.50 21.27
C ILE A 376 -45.15 23.19 22.78
N ALA A 377 -44.13 23.74 23.44
CA ALA A 377 -43.97 24.02 24.87
C ALA A 377 -43.27 22.97 25.79
N PRO A 378 -42.52 23.47 26.80
CA PRO A 378 -41.27 22.87 27.31
C PRO A 378 -41.32 22.63 28.85
N VAL A 379 -40.16 22.34 29.50
CA VAL A 379 -39.67 22.92 30.80
C VAL A 379 -38.93 21.93 31.75
N LEU A 380 -37.66 22.29 32.01
CA LEU A 380 -36.82 22.38 33.24
C LEU A 380 -36.32 21.20 34.14
N VAL A 381 -35.14 21.55 34.72
CA VAL A 381 -34.49 21.28 36.04
C VAL A 381 -33.26 20.34 35.96
N LEU A 382 -31.99 20.83 36.01
CA LEU A 382 -31.10 21.29 37.13
C LEU A 382 -30.76 20.13 38.12
N ALA A 383 -29.55 19.86 38.65
CA ALA A 383 -28.45 20.66 39.22
C ALA A 383 -27.21 19.73 39.50
N LEU A 384 -25.93 20.13 39.33
CA LEU A 384 -24.91 20.65 40.31
C LEU A 384 -24.44 19.61 41.38
N ILE A 385 -23.18 19.43 41.86
CA ILE A 385 -21.91 20.21 41.90
C ILE A 385 -20.74 19.32 42.48
N LEU A 386 -19.48 19.53 42.00
CA LEU A 386 -18.11 19.66 42.62
C LEU A 386 -17.70 18.88 43.91
N ALA A 387 -16.43 18.63 44.31
CA ALA A 387 -15.04 18.89 43.83
C ALA A 387 -13.99 18.17 44.74
N ALA A 388 -12.76 18.01 44.19
CA ALA A 388 -11.40 18.04 44.79
C ALA A 388 -11.04 17.02 45.92
N CYS A 389 -9.84 16.42 46.00
CA CYS A 389 -8.48 16.99 45.89
C CYS A 389 -7.42 15.98 45.40
N SER A 390 -6.32 16.57 44.93
CA SER A 390 -5.05 16.06 44.42
C SER A 390 -4.27 15.08 45.31
N GLN A 391 -3.53 14.16 44.67
CA GLN A 391 -2.13 13.88 45.00
C GLN A 391 -1.36 13.41 43.77
N ALA A 392 -0.20 14.02 43.56
CA ALA A 392 0.71 13.74 42.46
C ALA A 392 1.46 12.42 42.68
N ALA A 393 1.46 11.54 41.69
CA ALA A 393 2.39 10.43 41.59
C ALA A 393 3.42 10.74 40.51
N LYS A 394 4.70 10.71 40.90
CA LYS A 394 5.88 10.86 40.03
C LYS A 394 5.88 9.79 38.91
N PRO A 395 6.47 10.07 37.74
CA PRO A 395 6.59 9.09 36.68
C PRO A 395 7.49 7.93 37.14
N SER A 396 6.94 6.72 37.20
CA SER A 396 7.74 5.51 37.37
C SER A 396 8.59 5.30 36.12
N ALA A 397 9.88 5.05 36.34
CA ALA A 397 10.88 4.80 35.33
C ALA A 397 10.42 3.77 34.28
N THR A 398 10.74 4.07 33.03
CA THR A 398 10.78 3.15 31.90
C THR A 398 11.50 1.87 32.33
N PRO A 399 10.92 0.66 32.17
CA PRO A 399 11.70 -0.54 32.28
C PRO A 399 12.60 -0.61 31.05
N THR A 400 13.84 -0.17 31.19
CA THR A 400 14.93 -0.69 30.37
C THR A 400 15.00 -2.18 30.64
N ALA A 401 14.59 -2.98 29.65
CA ALA A 401 14.92 -4.39 29.64
C ALA A 401 16.44 -4.50 29.77
N SER A 402 16.90 -5.05 30.90
CA SER A 402 18.27 -5.49 31.02
C SER A 402 18.50 -6.53 29.92
N VAL A 403 19.53 -6.31 29.12
CA VAL A 403 20.08 -7.36 28.28
C VAL A 403 20.48 -8.47 29.24
N ALA A 404 19.79 -9.61 29.19
CA ALA A 404 20.17 -10.83 29.89
C ALA A 404 21.49 -11.34 29.28
N GLY A 405 22.60 -10.68 29.61
CA GLY A 405 23.95 -11.19 29.43
C GLY A 405 24.16 -12.27 30.48
N GLY A 406 23.85 -13.52 30.14
CA GLY A 406 24.04 -14.66 31.04
C GLY A 406 23.46 -15.98 30.57
N GLU A 407 22.49 -15.98 29.65
CA GLU A 407 21.95 -17.23 29.11
C GLU A 407 22.87 -17.82 28.04
N LYS A 408 23.27 -19.09 28.21
CA LYS A 408 24.00 -19.84 27.19
C LYS A 408 23.06 -20.20 26.03
N PRO A 409 23.49 -20.09 24.76
CA PRO A 409 22.70 -20.53 23.63
C PRO A 409 22.27 -22.00 23.72
N ILE A 410 21.03 -22.29 23.33
CA ILE A 410 20.47 -23.64 23.31
C ILE A 410 20.17 -24.01 21.86
N SER A 411 20.73 -25.12 21.40
CA SER A 411 20.40 -25.69 20.09
C SER A 411 19.01 -26.31 20.08
N GLY A 412 18.28 -26.06 19.00
CA GLY A 412 17.02 -26.71 18.72
C GLY A 412 15.89 -25.76 18.32
N GLY A 413 14.75 -26.36 17.96
CA GLY A 413 13.50 -25.64 17.74
C GLY A 413 13.38 -24.98 16.37
N THR A 414 12.23 -24.35 16.13
CA THR A 414 11.90 -23.72 14.84
C THR A 414 11.50 -22.27 15.04
N LEU A 415 12.30 -21.35 14.50
CA LEU A 415 11.93 -19.93 14.46
C LEU A 415 10.83 -19.72 13.43
N THR A 416 9.68 -19.19 13.84
CA THR A 416 8.64 -18.75 12.90
C THR A 416 8.61 -17.23 12.86
N PHE A 417 8.79 -16.62 11.69
CA PHE A 417 8.84 -15.16 11.53
C PHE A 417 8.00 -14.69 10.34
N ILE A 418 7.72 -13.40 10.27
CA ILE A 418 6.86 -12.80 9.25
C ILE A 418 7.71 -12.13 8.17
N VAL A 419 7.30 -12.31 6.90
CA VAL A 419 7.77 -11.55 5.74
C VAL A 419 6.54 -10.96 5.05
N ASN A 420 6.52 -9.64 4.86
CA ASN A 420 5.33 -8.94 4.40
C ASN A 420 5.22 -8.74 2.88
N ALA A 421 6.05 -9.47 2.11
CA ALA A 421 6.02 -9.49 0.66
C ALA A 421 6.68 -10.77 0.13
N GLU A 422 6.51 -11.04 -1.16
CA GLU A 422 7.25 -12.09 -1.89
C GLU A 422 8.31 -11.45 -2.79
N PRO A 423 9.48 -12.09 -2.98
CA PRO A 423 10.47 -11.62 -3.94
C PRO A 423 10.05 -11.96 -5.38
N PRO A 424 10.42 -11.15 -6.39
CA PRO A 424 10.16 -11.45 -7.80
C PRO A 424 10.88 -12.69 -8.33
N SER A 425 12.08 -12.95 -7.82
CA SER A 425 12.91 -14.13 -8.11
C SER A 425 13.76 -14.49 -6.88
N PHE A 426 14.55 -15.57 -6.93
CA PHE A 426 15.44 -15.98 -5.83
C PHE A 426 16.91 -15.54 -6.00
N ASP A 427 17.20 -14.70 -7.00
CA ASP A 427 18.55 -14.26 -7.31
C ASP A 427 18.95 -13.01 -6.51
N GLY A 428 19.87 -13.18 -5.55
CA GLY A 428 20.40 -12.12 -4.70
C GLY A 428 21.24 -11.08 -5.44
N HIS A 429 21.80 -11.44 -6.60
CA HIS A 429 22.54 -10.48 -7.43
C HIS A 429 21.63 -9.65 -8.32
N ARG A 430 20.36 -10.05 -8.48
CA ARG A 430 19.32 -9.35 -9.26
C ARG A 430 18.36 -8.54 -8.40
N GLU A 431 17.84 -9.13 -7.33
CA GLU A 431 16.77 -8.52 -6.54
C GLU A 431 17.27 -7.41 -5.61
N THR A 432 16.37 -6.51 -5.22
CA THR A 432 16.68 -5.36 -4.33
C THR A 432 15.69 -5.26 -3.17
N THR A 433 14.99 -6.35 -2.87
CA THR A 433 13.92 -6.38 -1.87
C THR A 433 14.30 -7.26 -0.68
N PHE A 434 14.05 -6.75 0.53
CA PHE A 434 14.10 -7.51 1.79
C PHE A 434 13.26 -8.80 1.74
N ALA A 435 12.21 -8.86 0.90
CA ALA A 435 11.40 -10.05 0.70
C ALA A 435 12.23 -11.23 0.16
N LEU A 436 13.37 -10.94 -0.48
CA LEU A 436 14.38 -11.94 -0.80
C LEU A 436 15.24 -12.24 0.42
N LEU A 437 15.92 -11.24 0.98
CA LEU A 437 16.93 -11.47 2.02
C LEU A 437 16.38 -12.14 3.27
N HIS A 438 15.21 -11.73 3.78
CA HIS A 438 14.67 -12.27 5.03
C HIS A 438 14.46 -13.79 5.00
N PRO A 439 13.79 -14.37 3.99
CA PRO A 439 13.64 -15.82 3.89
C PRO A 439 14.82 -16.53 3.22
N ILE A 440 15.61 -15.89 2.36
CA ILE A 440 16.57 -16.61 1.49
C ILE A 440 18.03 -16.47 1.92
N ALA A 441 18.42 -15.36 2.58
CA ALA A 441 19.79 -15.20 3.08
C ALA A 441 20.30 -16.38 3.95
N PRO A 442 19.46 -17.05 4.80
CA PRO A 442 19.91 -18.22 5.56
C PRO A 442 20.43 -19.40 4.72
N HIS A 443 20.18 -19.40 3.41
CA HIS A 443 20.67 -20.44 2.50
C HIS A 443 22.05 -20.17 1.91
N TYR A 444 22.59 -18.96 2.07
CA TYR A 444 23.82 -18.54 1.40
C TYR A 444 24.84 -18.01 2.42
N SER A 445 26.11 -18.30 2.16
CA SER A 445 27.21 -17.57 2.80
C SER A 445 27.66 -16.42 1.90
N LEU A 446 28.43 -15.51 2.47
CA LEU A 446 29.05 -14.37 1.80
C LEU A 446 30.57 -14.51 1.86
N LEU A 447 31.31 -13.68 1.12
CA LEU A 447 32.77 -13.62 1.27
C LEU A 447 33.16 -13.11 2.67
N TYR A 448 32.57 -11.97 3.01
CA TYR A 448 32.60 -11.34 4.33
C TYR A 448 31.17 -11.02 4.77
N LYS A 449 30.95 -10.78 6.05
CA LYS A 449 29.65 -10.34 6.57
C LYS A 449 29.81 -9.39 7.74
N PHE A 450 28.72 -8.76 8.14
CA PHE A 450 28.68 -7.97 9.38
C PHE A 450 28.55 -8.89 10.59
N ASP A 451 29.26 -8.58 11.67
CA ASP A 451 29.18 -9.35 12.92
C ASP A 451 27.76 -9.25 13.49
N PRO A 452 27.06 -10.38 13.73
CA PRO A 452 25.70 -10.37 14.27
C PRO A 452 25.59 -9.73 15.67
N ASN A 453 26.71 -9.61 16.40
CA ASN A 453 26.79 -8.95 17.70
C ASN A 453 27.18 -7.47 17.61
N ASP A 454 27.83 -7.05 16.53
CA ASP A 454 28.23 -5.67 16.24
C ASP A 454 28.16 -5.41 14.72
N LEU A 455 27.01 -4.92 14.28
CA LEU A 455 26.71 -4.75 12.86
C LEU A 455 27.49 -3.60 12.20
N THR A 456 28.42 -2.96 12.92
CA THR A 456 29.38 -2.01 12.36
C THR A 456 30.69 -2.67 11.94
N LYS A 457 30.94 -3.90 12.39
CA LYS A 457 32.19 -4.63 12.16
C LYS A 457 32.03 -5.67 11.06
N VAL A 458 32.96 -5.66 10.10
CA VAL A 458 33.09 -6.70 9.08
C VAL A 458 33.93 -7.86 9.63
N ILE A 459 33.48 -9.08 9.40
CA ILE A 459 34.16 -10.32 9.76
C ILE A 459 34.21 -11.30 8.57
N PRO A 460 35.20 -12.22 8.54
CA PRO A 460 35.25 -13.28 7.54
C PRO A 460 34.02 -14.21 7.62
N ASP A 461 33.55 -14.69 6.47
CA ASP A 461 32.53 -15.75 6.39
C ASP A 461 33.10 -16.94 5.61
N VAL A 462 33.03 -17.00 4.27
CA VAL A 462 33.80 -18.02 3.50
C VAL A 462 35.27 -17.65 3.33
N ALA A 463 35.63 -16.39 3.57
CA ALA A 463 37.03 -16.00 3.75
C ALA A 463 37.62 -16.62 5.03
N ALA A 464 38.88 -17.01 4.98
CA ALA A 464 39.60 -17.56 6.14
C ALA A 464 39.99 -16.45 7.14
N GLU A 465 40.24 -15.25 6.64
CA GLU A 465 40.72 -14.10 7.41
C GLU A 465 40.37 -12.77 6.74
N MET A 466 40.63 -11.66 7.42
CA MET A 466 40.53 -10.33 6.83
C MET A 466 41.53 -10.20 5.67
N PRO A 467 41.21 -9.45 4.61
CA PRO A 467 42.01 -9.50 3.40
C PRO A 467 43.32 -8.73 3.55
N ALA A 468 44.35 -9.20 2.85
CA ALA A 468 45.59 -8.44 2.70
C ALA A 468 45.38 -7.33 1.66
N VAL A 469 45.70 -6.10 2.02
CA VAL A 469 45.66 -4.94 1.13
C VAL A 469 47.08 -4.54 0.79
N SER A 470 47.40 -4.38 -0.49
CA SER A 470 48.72 -3.95 -0.95
C SER A 470 49.06 -2.54 -0.45
N ALA A 471 50.35 -2.20 -0.40
CA ALA A 471 50.82 -0.90 0.09
C ALA A 471 50.26 0.29 -0.71
N ASP A 472 50.05 0.12 -2.02
CA ASP A 472 49.42 1.10 -2.91
C ASP A 472 47.88 1.14 -2.78
N LYS A 473 47.28 0.23 -2.00
CA LYS A 473 45.84 0.04 -1.81
C LYS A 473 45.07 -0.33 -3.09
N MET A 474 45.76 -0.85 -4.10
CA MET A 474 45.18 -1.19 -5.41
C MET A 474 44.87 -2.68 -5.58
N THR A 475 45.35 -3.53 -4.69
CA THR A 475 45.14 -4.98 -4.71
C THR A 475 44.61 -5.44 -3.36
N VAL A 476 43.51 -6.18 -3.37
CA VAL A 476 42.92 -6.82 -2.20
C VAL A 476 42.93 -8.34 -2.40
N THR A 477 43.68 -9.05 -1.56
CA THR A 477 43.86 -10.50 -1.65
C THR A 477 43.16 -11.19 -0.51
N VAL A 478 42.30 -12.16 -0.85
CA VAL A 478 41.48 -12.90 0.11
C VAL A 478 41.86 -14.38 0.07
N LYS A 479 42.17 -14.94 1.24
CA LYS A 479 42.31 -16.38 1.43
C LYS A 479 40.97 -16.99 1.79
N LEU A 480 40.63 -18.12 1.16
CA LEU A 480 39.37 -18.82 1.32
C LEU A 480 39.52 -20.02 2.26
N ARG A 481 38.45 -20.32 2.98
CA ARG A 481 38.31 -21.57 3.72
C ARG A 481 38.24 -22.77 2.76
N GLN A 482 38.75 -23.92 3.21
CA GLN A 482 38.79 -25.16 2.42
C GLN A 482 37.71 -26.18 2.83
N ASP A 483 36.98 -25.90 3.91
CA ASP A 483 35.94 -26.76 4.48
C ASP A 483 34.51 -26.35 4.08
N VAL A 484 34.38 -25.33 3.22
CA VAL A 484 33.07 -24.81 2.78
C VAL A 484 32.52 -25.69 1.67
N LYS A 485 31.27 -26.15 1.84
CA LYS A 485 30.56 -26.97 0.85
C LYS A 485 29.25 -26.31 0.43
N PHE A 486 28.89 -26.48 -0.83
CA PHE A 486 27.53 -26.24 -1.30
C PHE A 486 26.57 -27.28 -0.73
N HIS A 487 25.28 -26.99 -0.80
CA HIS A 487 24.20 -27.87 -0.32
C HIS A 487 24.13 -29.22 -1.04
N ASP A 488 24.77 -29.37 -2.21
CA ASP A 488 24.93 -30.65 -2.92
C ASP A 488 26.20 -31.43 -2.52
N GLY A 489 26.98 -30.90 -1.56
CA GLY A 489 28.20 -31.51 -1.06
C GLY A 489 29.47 -31.15 -1.84
N THR A 490 29.37 -30.44 -2.97
CA THR A 490 30.54 -29.97 -3.71
C THR A 490 31.32 -28.92 -2.90
N VAL A 491 32.65 -28.95 -2.99
CA VAL A 491 33.52 -28.02 -2.26
C VAL A 491 33.58 -26.68 -3.00
N MET A 492 33.41 -25.59 -2.26
CA MET A 492 33.55 -24.23 -2.79
C MET A 492 35.01 -23.91 -3.07
N THR A 493 35.29 -23.23 -4.18
CA THR A 493 36.63 -22.78 -4.58
C THR A 493 36.64 -21.30 -4.95
N SER A 494 37.83 -20.75 -5.22
CA SER A 494 37.99 -19.40 -5.76
C SER A 494 37.29 -19.18 -7.11
N ASP A 495 37.07 -20.22 -7.92
CA ASP A 495 36.32 -20.12 -9.17
C ASP A 495 34.85 -19.73 -8.92
N ASP A 496 34.25 -20.22 -7.84
CA ASP A 496 32.88 -19.89 -7.42
C ASP A 496 32.78 -18.43 -6.95
N VAL A 497 33.78 -17.99 -6.18
CA VAL A 497 33.87 -16.58 -5.74
C VAL A 497 34.11 -15.67 -6.94
N LYS A 498 34.99 -16.05 -7.86
CA LYS A 498 35.24 -15.31 -9.11
C LYS A 498 33.95 -15.18 -9.93
N ALA A 499 33.26 -16.29 -10.21
CA ALA A 499 32.03 -16.27 -11.00
C ALA A 499 30.93 -15.43 -10.33
N THR A 500 30.83 -15.47 -9.00
CA THR A 500 29.92 -14.63 -8.21
C THR A 500 30.19 -13.15 -8.42
N TYR A 501 31.44 -12.71 -8.19
CA TYR A 501 31.78 -11.30 -8.31
C TYR A 501 31.84 -10.83 -9.77
N ASP A 502 32.24 -11.68 -10.73
CA ASP A 502 32.13 -11.36 -12.16
C ASP A 502 30.66 -11.11 -12.55
N LYS A 503 29.72 -11.93 -12.09
CA LYS A 503 28.28 -11.69 -12.36
C LYS A 503 27.78 -10.39 -11.73
N ILE A 504 28.28 -10.01 -10.55
CA ILE A 504 27.89 -8.77 -9.87
C ILE A 504 28.50 -7.54 -10.56
N ILE A 505 29.79 -7.60 -10.87
CA ILE A 505 30.61 -6.44 -11.28
C ILE A 505 30.62 -6.27 -12.81
N PHE A 506 30.71 -7.39 -13.53
CA PHE A 506 30.81 -7.46 -14.98
C PHE A 506 29.67 -8.34 -15.57
N PRO A 507 28.39 -8.01 -15.29
CA PRO A 507 27.28 -8.84 -15.73
C PRO A 507 27.27 -8.98 -17.27
N PRO A 508 27.09 -10.20 -17.81
CA PRO A 508 26.91 -10.39 -19.25
C PRO A 508 25.71 -9.61 -19.81
N THR A 509 25.69 -9.35 -21.11
CA THR A 509 24.54 -8.71 -21.77
C THR A 509 23.25 -9.45 -21.46
N GLY A 510 22.22 -8.72 -21.03
CA GLY A 510 20.91 -9.29 -20.65
C GLY A 510 20.80 -9.71 -19.17
N VAL A 511 21.92 -9.74 -18.43
CA VAL A 511 21.94 -9.99 -16.99
C VAL A 511 21.92 -8.66 -16.23
N LEU A 512 20.95 -8.49 -15.34
CA LEU A 512 20.80 -7.27 -14.54
C LEU A 512 21.58 -7.39 -13.22
N SER A 513 22.48 -6.45 -12.96
CA SER A 513 23.10 -6.26 -11.63
C SER A 513 22.87 -4.81 -11.16
N PRO A 514 21.90 -4.56 -10.27
CA PRO A 514 21.69 -3.26 -9.64
C PRO A 514 22.87 -2.79 -8.77
N ARG A 515 23.83 -3.68 -8.50
CA ARG A 515 24.99 -3.44 -7.61
C ARG A 515 26.27 -3.10 -8.37
N ALA A 516 26.33 -3.29 -9.69
CA ALA A 516 27.56 -3.10 -10.45
C ALA A 516 28.22 -1.74 -10.19
N GLY A 517 27.41 -0.68 -10.02
CA GLY A 517 27.90 0.67 -9.67
C GLY A 517 28.68 0.74 -8.35
N ALA A 518 28.29 -0.01 -7.32
CA ALA A 518 28.99 -0.05 -6.03
C ALA A 518 30.38 -0.71 -6.11
N TYR A 519 30.67 -1.39 -7.23
CA TYR A 519 31.94 -2.05 -7.52
C TYR A 519 32.66 -1.42 -8.72
N ALA A 520 32.26 -0.22 -9.16
CA ALA A 520 32.87 0.44 -10.32
C ALA A 520 34.39 0.66 -10.17
N VAL A 521 34.90 0.67 -8.93
CA VAL A 521 36.33 0.72 -8.60
C VAL A 521 37.10 -0.53 -9.03
N VAL A 522 36.45 -1.70 -9.14
CA VAL A 522 37.12 -2.96 -9.49
C VAL A 522 37.41 -2.99 -10.99
N SER A 523 38.67 -3.30 -11.34
CA SER A 523 39.13 -3.50 -12.72
C SER A 523 39.16 -4.99 -13.10
N ALA A 524 39.47 -5.88 -12.15
CA ALA A 524 39.51 -7.31 -12.38
C ALA A 524 39.31 -8.11 -11.10
N VAL A 525 38.79 -9.33 -11.25
CA VAL A 525 38.68 -10.35 -10.21
C VAL A 525 39.44 -11.60 -10.67
N ASN A 526 40.47 -12.01 -9.95
CA ASN A 526 41.37 -13.09 -10.34
C ASN A 526 41.34 -14.23 -9.32
N ALA A 527 41.07 -15.45 -9.79
CA ALA A 527 41.30 -16.68 -9.02
C ALA A 527 42.73 -17.13 -9.27
N THR A 528 43.66 -16.78 -8.38
CA THR A 528 45.10 -17.05 -8.58
C THR A 528 45.48 -18.50 -8.28
N ASP A 529 44.73 -19.14 -7.38
CA ASP A 529 44.75 -20.56 -7.09
C ASP A 529 43.39 -20.97 -6.50
N LYS A 530 43.15 -22.26 -6.23
CA LYS A 530 41.86 -22.79 -5.76
C LYS A 530 41.29 -22.13 -4.49
N ASN A 531 42.14 -21.50 -3.68
CA ASN A 531 41.79 -20.96 -2.36
C ASN A 531 42.14 -19.48 -2.21
N THR A 532 42.50 -18.79 -3.29
CA THR A 532 42.87 -17.38 -3.26
C THR A 532 42.14 -16.60 -4.35
N ILE A 533 41.47 -15.53 -3.94
CA ILE A 533 40.84 -14.57 -4.86
C ILE A 533 41.49 -13.20 -4.66
N GLU A 534 41.74 -12.52 -5.77
CA GLU A 534 42.35 -11.20 -5.81
C GLU A 534 41.42 -10.22 -6.54
N PHE A 535 41.20 -9.05 -5.94
CA PHE A 535 40.51 -7.92 -6.56
C PHE A 535 41.53 -6.86 -6.93
N LYS A 536 41.57 -6.49 -8.21
CA LYS A 536 42.33 -5.33 -8.70
C LYS A 536 41.42 -4.10 -8.72
N LEU A 537 41.89 -3.00 -8.16
CA LEU A 537 41.18 -1.73 -8.10
C LEU A 537 41.75 -0.75 -9.13
N LYS A 538 40.95 0.25 -9.51
CA LYS A 538 41.32 1.37 -10.40
C LYS A 538 41.89 2.56 -9.63
N TYR A 539 41.54 2.67 -8.36
CA TYR A 539 42.00 3.68 -7.41
C TYR A 539 41.77 3.16 -5.98
N PRO A 540 42.47 3.69 -4.96
CA PRO A 540 42.17 3.39 -3.56
C PRO A 540 40.72 3.76 -3.24
N SER A 541 39.97 2.87 -2.58
CA SER A 541 38.58 3.11 -2.21
C SER A 541 38.36 2.74 -0.74
N ALA A 542 37.77 3.66 0.01
CA ALA A 542 37.47 3.45 1.43
C ALA A 542 36.26 2.53 1.66
N SER A 543 35.35 2.41 0.69
CA SER A 543 34.12 1.62 0.79
C SER A 543 34.26 0.17 0.32
N PHE A 544 35.32 -0.15 -0.43
CA PHE A 544 35.43 -1.45 -1.09
C PHE A 544 35.37 -2.65 -0.12
N LEU A 545 36.10 -2.58 1.00
CA LEU A 545 36.13 -3.67 1.99
C LEU A 545 34.76 -3.91 2.62
N THR A 546 34.03 -2.85 2.95
CA THR A 546 32.69 -2.98 3.54
C THR A 546 31.65 -3.43 2.51
N ASN A 547 31.83 -3.08 1.23
CA ASN A 547 31.00 -3.60 0.14
C ASN A 547 31.16 -5.12 -0.06
N LEU A 548 32.33 -5.70 0.18
CA LEU A 548 32.49 -7.17 0.16
C LEU A 548 31.62 -7.88 1.20
N ALA A 549 31.19 -7.18 2.26
CA ALA A 549 30.29 -7.67 3.29
C ALA A 549 28.80 -7.45 2.99
N SER A 550 28.46 -7.00 1.77
CA SER A 550 27.09 -6.74 1.38
C SER A 550 26.22 -8.00 1.51
N PRO A 551 25.03 -7.92 2.14
CA PRO A 551 24.15 -9.08 2.35
C PRO A 551 23.59 -9.67 1.04
N TRP A 552 23.81 -9.00 -0.09
CA TRP A 552 23.40 -9.42 -1.43
C TRP A 552 24.44 -10.29 -2.14
N ASN A 553 25.69 -10.35 -1.64
CA ASN A 553 26.81 -11.03 -2.28
C ASN A 553 26.79 -12.55 -2.05
N PHE A 554 25.65 -13.19 -2.32
CA PHE A 554 25.51 -14.63 -2.18
C PHE A 554 26.57 -15.35 -3.00
N ILE A 555 27.33 -16.23 -2.37
CA ILE A 555 28.29 -17.07 -3.10
C ILE A 555 27.52 -18.13 -3.89
N TYR A 556 27.69 -18.10 -5.20
CA TYR A 556 27.05 -18.98 -6.17
C TYR A 556 28.04 -19.95 -6.78
N SER A 557 27.54 -21.14 -7.16
CA SER A 557 28.33 -22.15 -7.84
C SER A 557 28.65 -21.71 -9.26
N ALA A 558 29.93 -21.67 -9.61
CA ALA A 558 30.39 -21.36 -10.97
C ALA A 558 29.83 -22.36 -11.99
N ALA A 559 29.73 -23.65 -11.61
CA ALA A 559 29.18 -24.68 -12.47
C ALA A 559 27.68 -24.43 -12.78
N LYS A 560 26.89 -24.00 -11.79
CA LYS A 560 25.47 -23.66 -12.02
C LYS A 560 25.32 -22.42 -12.89
N LEU A 561 26.08 -21.35 -12.61
CA LEU A 561 26.06 -20.12 -13.41
C LEU A 561 26.50 -20.35 -14.86
N LYS A 562 27.49 -21.23 -15.08
CA LYS A 562 27.96 -21.60 -16.42
C LYS A 562 26.90 -22.39 -17.19
N ALA A 563 26.18 -23.29 -16.53
CA ALA A 563 25.13 -24.08 -17.14
C ALA A 563 23.88 -23.24 -17.47
N ASP A 564 23.47 -22.37 -16.54
CA ASP A 564 22.39 -21.42 -16.70
C ASP A 564 22.64 -20.20 -15.80
N ILE A 565 22.92 -19.04 -16.40
CA ILE A 565 23.20 -17.80 -15.67
C ILE A 565 21.97 -17.31 -14.87
N HIS A 566 20.77 -17.76 -15.23
CA HIS A 566 19.49 -17.45 -14.57
C HIS A 566 19.04 -18.55 -13.58
N PHE A 567 19.87 -19.57 -13.32
CA PHE A 567 19.53 -20.69 -12.44
C PHE A 567 18.95 -20.24 -11.09
N TYR A 568 19.57 -19.22 -10.49
CA TYR A 568 19.21 -18.70 -9.18
C TYR A 568 17.93 -17.87 -9.16
N GLU A 569 17.31 -17.54 -10.30
CA GLU A 569 16.01 -16.86 -10.31
C GLU A 569 14.90 -17.77 -9.76
N LYS A 570 15.08 -19.10 -9.81
CA LYS A 570 14.06 -20.09 -9.46
C LYS A 570 14.54 -21.18 -8.49
N ASN A 571 15.85 -21.30 -8.28
CA ASN A 571 16.45 -22.40 -7.53
C ASN A 571 17.27 -21.89 -6.35
N ILE A 572 17.39 -22.73 -5.32
CA ILE A 572 18.25 -22.49 -4.16
C ILE A 572 19.39 -23.50 -4.17
N MET A 573 20.63 -22.99 -4.18
CA MET A 573 21.85 -23.80 -4.08
C MET A 573 22.98 -22.94 -3.53
N GLY A 574 23.14 -22.93 -2.21
CA GLY A 574 24.12 -22.09 -1.53
C GLY A 574 25.07 -22.90 -0.65
N THR A 575 25.76 -22.19 0.23
CA THR A 575 26.73 -22.73 1.22
C THR A 575 26.29 -22.43 2.67
N GLY A 576 25.10 -21.85 2.84
CA GLY A 576 24.67 -21.24 4.10
C GLY A 576 24.23 -22.23 5.18
N PRO A 577 23.88 -21.70 6.36
CA PRO A 577 23.53 -22.47 7.57
C PRO A 577 22.26 -23.31 7.47
N PHE A 578 21.37 -23.04 6.51
CA PHE A 578 20.15 -23.81 6.32
C PHE A 578 20.02 -24.33 4.89
N LEU A 579 19.56 -25.57 4.76
CA LEU A 579 19.13 -26.17 3.50
C LEU A 579 17.70 -25.73 3.18
N TYR A 580 17.40 -25.55 1.90
CA TYR A 580 16.04 -25.28 1.45
C TYR A 580 15.14 -26.51 1.64
N ASP A 581 14.01 -26.31 2.32
CA ASP A 581 13.04 -27.38 2.66
C ASP A 581 11.67 -27.16 1.98
N GLY A 582 11.66 -26.32 0.94
CA GLY A 582 10.47 -26.02 0.15
C GLY A 582 9.71 -24.79 0.63
N ASN A 583 8.73 -24.39 -0.16
CA ASN A 583 7.88 -23.25 0.12
C ASN A 583 6.47 -23.48 -0.46
N THR A 584 5.48 -22.85 0.13
CA THR A 584 4.11 -22.81 -0.40
C THR A 584 3.84 -21.39 -0.86
N LYS A 585 3.71 -21.18 -2.17
CA LYS A 585 3.57 -19.84 -2.76
C LYS A 585 2.42 -19.07 -2.12
N GLY A 586 2.71 -17.85 -1.65
CA GLY A 586 1.79 -16.96 -0.96
C GLY A 586 1.51 -17.32 0.50
N GLN A 587 2.21 -18.31 1.07
CA GLN A 587 1.97 -18.77 2.44
C GLN A 587 3.24 -18.87 3.28
N ASP A 588 4.24 -19.63 2.83
CA ASP A 588 5.43 -19.88 3.64
C ASP A 588 6.70 -20.15 2.82
N TRP A 589 7.83 -20.02 3.50
CA TRP A 589 9.16 -20.47 3.10
C TRP A 589 9.79 -21.24 4.26
N ARG A 590 10.47 -22.37 3.98
CA ARG A 590 11.01 -23.25 5.01
C ARG A 590 12.48 -23.58 4.75
N GLY A 591 13.27 -23.53 5.81
CA GLY A 591 14.65 -23.99 5.82
C GLY A 591 14.92 -24.89 7.01
N LYS A 592 15.77 -25.90 6.81
CA LYS A 592 16.22 -26.83 7.85
C LYS A 592 17.72 -26.72 8.05
N LYS A 593 18.20 -26.99 9.26
CA LYS A 593 19.62 -26.94 9.62
C LYS A 593 20.48 -27.68 8.59
N ASN A 594 21.54 -27.03 8.11
CA ASN A 594 22.56 -27.66 7.29
C ASN A 594 23.56 -28.40 8.19
N PRO A 595 23.56 -29.75 8.19
CA PRO A 595 24.47 -30.52 9.04
C PRO A 595 25.93 -30.37 8.60
N ASP A 596 26.22 -29.87 7.40
CA ASP A 596 27.58 -29.67 6.87
C ASP A 596 28.04 -28.21 6.93
N TYR A 597 27.29 -27.33 7.59
CA TYR A 597 27.71 -25.94 7.76
C TYR A 597 29.02 -25.84 8.54
N PHE A 598 29.96 -25.04 8.02
CA PHE A 598 31.32 -24.90 8.53
C PHE A 598 31.41 -24.04 9.81
N GLY A 599 30.42 -23.19 10.06
CA GLY A 599 30.43 -22.22 11.14
C GLY A 599 30.37 -22.84 12.54
N LYS A 600 31.18 -22.30 13.44
CA LYS A 600 31.14 -22.59 14.88
C LYS A 600 31.05 -21.29 15.67
N ASP A 601 30.44 -21.33 16.84
CA ASP A 601 30.50 -20.22 17.78
C ASP A 601 31.88 -20.12 18.46
N LYS A 602 32.04 -19.09 19.30
CA LYS A 602 33.28 -18.85 20.05
C LYS A 602 33.68 -19.97 21.01
N ASP A 603 32.73 -20.81 21.42
CA ASP A 603 32.91 -21.92 22.36
C ASP A 603 33.08 -23.26 21.60
N GLY A 604 33.12 -23.23 20.26
CA GLY A 604 33.30 -24.38 19.39
C GLY A 604 32.01 -25.14 19.05
N THR A 605 30.84 -24.67 19.50
CA THR A 605 29.54 -25.26 19.18
C THR A 605 29.22 -25.07 17.71
N LYS A 606 28.73 -26.15 17.06
CA LYS A 606 28.34 -26.10 15.65
C LYS A 606 27.09 -25.23 15.45
N LEU A 607 27.16 -24.32 14.48
CA LEU A 607 26.05 -23.47 14.06
C LEU A 607 25.31 -24.10 12.85
N PRO A 608 24.07 -23.66 12.55
CA PRO A 608 23.22 -22.76 13.35
C PRO A 608 22.65 -23.43 14.61
N TYR A 609 22.17 -22.66 15.59
CA TYR A 609 21.53 -23.25 16.77
C TYR A 609 20.15 -23.85 16.46
N LEU A 610 19.32 -23.16 15.68
CA LEU A 610 17.97 -23.61 15.30
C LEU A 610 18.00 -24.89 14.47
N ASP A 611 17.00 -25.76 14.62
CA ASP A 611 16.83 -26.95 13.76
C ASP A 611 16.16 -26.59 12.43
N ALA A 612 15.32 -25.56 12.44
CA ALA A 612 14.64 -25.06 11.26
C ALA A 612 14.19 -23.61 11.44
N TYR A 613 13.74 -23.00 10.35
CA TYR A 613 12.94 -21.80 10.40
C TYR A 613 11.79 -21.86 9.40
N LYS A 614 10.75 -21.06 9.66
CA LYS A 614 9.58 -20.88 8.81
C LYS A 614 9.28 -19.39 8.66
N ALA A 615 9.42 -18.87 7.45
CA ALA A 615 9.01 -17.51 7.12
C ALA A 615 7.56 -17.53 6.62
N LEU A 616 6.64 -16.88 7.33
CA LEU A 616 5.24 -16.74 6.94
C LEU A 616 5.06 -15.52 6.05
N ILE A 617 4.43 -15.70 4.89
CA ILE A 617 4.10 -14.60 3.98
C ILE A 617 2.79 -13.96 4.44
N ILE A 618 2.87 -12.84 5.15
CA ILE A 618 1.71 -12.09 5.66
C ILE A 618 1.83 -10.63 5.21
N THR A 619 1.13 -10.29 4.13
CA THR A 619 1.19 -8.95 3.53
C THR A 619 0.30 -7.91 4.22
N ASP A 620 -0.68 -8.36 5.02
CA ASP A 620 -1.54 -7.47 5.80
C ASP A 620 -0.92 -7.17 7.17
N ALA A 621 -0.70 -5.88 7.45
CA ALA A 621 0.01 -5.46 8.66
C ALA A 621 -0.74 -5.82 9.96
N ASN A 622 -2.08 -5.85 9.95
CA ASN A 622 -2.88 -6.20 11.13
C ASN A 622 -2.91 -7.71 11.36
N ALA A 623 -2.94 -8.50 10.29
CA ALA A 623 -2.74 -9.94 10.36
C ALA A 623 -1.36 -10.27 10.93
N GLY A 624 -0.33 -9.49 10.58
CA GLY A 624 1.01 -9.63 11.15
C GLY A 624 1.03 -9.40 12.67
N VAL A 625 0.38 -8.31 13.12
CA VAL A 625 0.19 -8.04 14.57
C VAL A 625 -0.55 -9.19 15.27
N THR A 626 -1.60 -9.73 14.65
CA THR A 626 -2.35 -10.87 15.21
C THR A 626 -1.52 -12.14 15.26
N ALA A 627 -0.67 -12.39 14.27
CA ALA A 627 0.22 -13.55 14.25
C ALA A 627 1.26 -13.50 15.39
N ILE A 628 1.83 -12.33 15.69
CA ILE A 628 2.71 -12.16 16.86
C ILE A 628 1.91 -12.31 18.16
N ARG A 629 0.75 -11.64 18.26
CA ARG A 629 -0.11 -11.67 19.46
C ARG A 629 -0.56 -13.08 19.84
N SER A 630 -0.93 -13.89 18.85
CA SER A 630 -1.32 -15.29 19.03
C SER A 630 -0.13 -16.25 19.17
N LYS A 631 1.10 -15.73 19.12
CA LYS A 631 2.35 -16.50 19.12
C LYS A 631 2.49 -17.48 17.94
N GLN A 632 1.72 -17.29 16.87
CA GLN A 632 1.86 -18.02 15.60
C GLN A 632 3.18 -17.65 14.91
N ALA A 633 3.60 -16.39 15.03
CA ALA A 633 4.92 -15.91 14.65
C ALA A 633 5.62 -15.29 15.86
N MET A 634 6.95 -15.28 15.83
CA MET A 634 7.78 -14.83 16.95
C MET A 634 8.40 -13.45 16.69
N ILE A 635 8.64 -13.08 15.44
CA ILE A 635 9.29 -11.81 15.05
C ILE A 635 8.90 -11.42 13.62
N GLU A 636 8.95 -10.13 13.31
CA GLU A 636 9.01 -9.59 11.94
C GLU A 636 10.26 -8.70 11.85
N PHE A 637 11.13 -8.96 10.87
CA PHE A 637 12.43 -8.28 10.80
C PHE A 637 12.39 -6.89 10.17
N ARG A 638 11.28 -6.46 9.54
CA ARG A 638 11.24 -5.15 8.86
C ARG A 638 10.88 -4.02 9.83
N GLY A 639 9.66 -3.99 10.37
CA GLY A 639 9.27 -2.99 11.37
C GLY A 639 7.77 -2.78 11.53
N PHE A 640 7.38 -2.38 12.74
CA PHE A 640 6.02 -2.01 13.11
C PHE A 640 5.86 -0.50 13.29
N THR A 641 4.63 0.00 13.21
CA THR A 641 4.30 1.38 13.60
C THR A 641 4.27 1.53 15.13
N PRO A 642 4.40 2.77 15.66
CA PRO A 642 4.26 3.05 17.09
C PRO A 642 2.98 2.47 17.71
N SER A 643 1.82 2.65 17.05
CA SER A 643 0.54 2.13 17.53
C SER A 643 0.53 0.61 17.62
N GLN A 644 1.12 -0.09 16.64
CA GLN A 644 1.16 -1.55 16.62
C GLN A 644 2.09 -2.11 17.70
N ARG A 645 3.23 -1.46 17.94
CA ARG A 645 4.11 -1.77 19.08
C ARG A 645 3.34 -1.64 20.39
N ASP A 646 2.67 -0.50 20.60
CA ASP A 646 1.94 -0.25 21.86
C ASP A 646 0.81 -1.25 22.07
N ASP A 647 0.10 -1.65 21.00
CA ASP A 647 -0.91 -2.70 21.02
C ASP A 647 -0.33 -4.07 21.41
N LEU A 648 0.82 -4.44 20.85
CA LEU A 648 1.51 -5.69 21.18
C LEU A 648 2.01 -5.67 22.63
N SER A 649 2.60 -4.57 23.09
CA SER A 649 3.07 -4.41 24.47
C SER A 649 1.95 -4.57 25.48
N ARG A 650 0.77 -3.97 25.22
CA ARG A 650 -0.42 -4.15 26.07
C ARG A 650 -0.94 -5.59 26.06
N SER A 651 -0.84 -6.28 24.92
CA SER A 651 -1.37 -7.63 24.74
C SER A 651 -0.45 -8.73 25.28
N LEU A 652 0.86 -8.48 25.37
CA LEU A 652 1.90 -9.45 25.72
C LEU A 652 2.90 -8.87 26.74
N PRO A 653 2.46 -8.36 27.91
CA PRO A 653 3.30 -7.60 28.83
C PRO A 653 4.52 -8.37 29.38
N ASN A 654 4.43 -9.70 29.47
CA ASN A 654 5.50 -10.57 29.99
C ASN A 654 6.24 -11.37 28.90
N ASP A 655 5.71 -11.36 27.68
CA ASP A 655 6.16 -12.24 26.59
C ASP A 655 6.80 -11.46 25.42
N LEU A 656 6.87 -10.13 25.50
CA LEU A 656 7.33 -9.28 24.42
C LEU A 656 8.58 -8.51 24.81
N ALA A 657 9.60 -8.57 23.96
CA ALA A 657 10.74 -7.67 23.97
C ALA A 657 10.63 -6.69 22.80
N ILE A 658 11.23 -5.51 22.93
CA ILE A 658 11.23 -4.48 21.89
C ILE A 658 12.67 -4.01 21.67
N GLN A 659 13.07 -3.97 20.41
CA GLN A 659 14.29 -3.29 19.97
C GLN A 659 13.91 -2.15 19.01
N GLU A 660 14.52 -0.97 19.20
CA GLU A 660 14.32 0.19 18.34
C GLU A 660 15.66 0.79 17.92
N ALA A 661 15.74 1.27 16.68
CA ALA A 661 16.98 1.87 16.15
C ALA A 661 16.68 2.85 15.01
N PRO A 662 17.52 3.88 14.82
CA PRO A 662 17.52 4.67 13.59
C PRO A 662 17.67 3.76 12.37
N TRP A 663 16.94 4.06 11.29
CA TRP A 663 17.01 3.30 10.05
C TRP A 663 17.82 4.08 9.01
N ILE A 664 18.72 3.41 8.27
CA ILE A 664 19.33 3.91 7.03
C ILE A 664 18.28 3.87 5.90
N CYS A 665 17.18 4.57 6.11
CA CYS A 665 16.13 4.83 5.15
C CYS A 665 15.62 6.25 5.36
N VAL A 666 15.36 6.98 4.28
CA VAL A 666 14.98 8.39 4.36
C VAL A 666 14.07 8.76 3.20
N ASN A 667 13.12 9.67 3.44
CA ASN A 667 12.34 10.31 2.38
C ASN A 667 13.00 11.60 1.89
N TYR A 668 12.98 11.83 0.58
CA TYR A 668 13.51 13.04 -0.06
C TYR A 668 12.40 13.84 -0.73
N ILE A 669 12.48 15.16 -0.64
CA ILE A 669 11.81 16.05 -1.59
C ILE A 669 12.73 16.20 -2.79
N VAL A 670 12.20 15.90 -3.99
CA VAL A 670 12.95 15.91 -5.24
C VAL A 670 12.24 16.82 -6.24
N PRO A 671 12.62 18.11 -6.34
CA PRO A 671 12.21 18.96 -7.45
C PRO A 671 12.95 18.55 -8.74
N ASN A 672 12.23 18.50 -9.87
CA ASN A 672 12.84 18.25 -11.16
C ASN A 672 13.50 19.55 -11.69
N SER A 673 14.82 19.61 -11.65
CA SER A 673 15.61 20.81 -11.97
C SER A 673 15.53 21.22 -13.45
N THR A 674 14.95 20.39 -14.32
CA THR A 674 14.75 20.70 -15.75
C THR A 674 13.41 21.37 -16.05
N LYS A 675 12.52 21.48 -15.06
CA LYS A 675 11.18 22.05 -15.23
C LYS A 675 11.05 23.39 -14.54
N LYS A 676 10.55 24.39 -15.27
CA LYS A 676 10.20 25.68 -14.68
C LYS A 676 9.07 25.54 -13.65
N PRO A 677 9.10 26.27 -12.51
CA PRO A 677 10.15 27.22 -12.09
C PRO A 677 11.25 26.58 -11.22
N PHE A 678 11.36 25.24 -11.19
CA PHE A 678 12.34 24.50 -10.38
C PHE A 678 13.74 24.45 -10.99
N ASP A 679 13.94 25.00 -12.18
CA ASP A 679 15.26 25.31 -12.76
C ASP A 679 15.99 26.37 -11.94
N ASP A 680 15.26 27.28 -11.27
CA ASP A 680 15.82 28.28 -10.36
C ASP A 680 16.14 27.69 -8.97
N PRO A 681 17.41 27.72 -8.53
CA PRO A 681 17.80 27.22 -7.19
C PRO A 681 17.10 27.95 -6.04
N ARG A 682 16.70 29.22 -6.21
CA ARG A 682 15.97 29.98 -5.17
C ARG A 682 14.60 29.37 -4.89
N VAL A 683 13.91 28.89 -5.92
CA VAL A 683 12.62 28.21 -5.80
C VAL A 683 12.77 26.86 -5.10
N ARG A 684 13.79 26.08 -5.49
CA ARG A 684 14.09 24.79 -4.82
C ARG A 684 14.49 24.98 -3.35
N ARG A 685 15.24 26.04 -3.05
CA ARG A 685 15.65 26.40 -1.69
C ARG A 685 14.46 26.87 -0.83
N ALA A 686 13.50 27.58 -1.42
CA ALA A 686 12.26 27.95 -0.72
C ALA A 686 11.42 26.73 -0.30
N LEU A 687 11.37 25.69 -1.15
CA LEU A 687 10.66 24.44 -0.84
C LEU A 687 11.24 23.72 0.40
N THR A 688 12.57 23.70 0.61
CA THR A 688 13.16 23.10 1.82
C THR A 688 12.96 23.98 3.06
N LEU A 689 13.07 25.30 2.92
CA LEU A 689 12.88 26.27 4.01
C LEU A 689 11.46 26.26 4.57
N ALA A 690 10.47 25.93 3.74
CA ALA A 690 9.08 25.84 4.17
C ALA A 690 8.81 24.74 5.21
N VAL A 691 9.68 23.72 5.31
CA VAL A 691 9.44 22.49 6.07
C VAL A 691 10.04 22.57 7.47
N ASP A 692 9.19 22.50 8.50
CA ASP A 692 9.62 22.35 9.90
C ASP A 692 9.98 20.90 10.24
N ARG A 693 11.21 20.47 9.93
CA ARG A 693 11.62 19.08 10.16
C ARG A 693 11.65 18.70 11.64
N TRP A 694 11.99 19.63 12.54
CA TRP A 694 12.10 19.34 13.96
C TRP A 694 10.72 19.13 14.60
N GLY A 695 9.75 20.00 14.32
CA GLY A 695 8.36 19.81 14.73
C GLY A 695 7.73 18.59 14.04
N GLY A 696 8.05 18.37 12.76
CA GLY A 696 7.61 17.21 11.99
C GLY A 696 8.10 15.87 12.59
N GLY A 697 9.37 15.79 13.00
CA GLY A 697 9.93 14.60 13.64
C GLY A 697 9.22 14.23 14.95
N GLU A 698 8.90 15.24 15.77
CA GLU A 698 8.14 15.04 17.01
C GLU A 698 6.68 14.60 16.73
N ALA A 699 6.02 15.21 15.76
CA ALA A 699 4.62 14.92 15.43
C ALA A 699 4.45 13.58 14.73
N LEU A 700 5.25 13.30 13.69
CA LEU A 700 5.10 12.12 12.84
C LEU A 700 5.60 10.85 13.52
N SER A 701 6.59 10.92 14.42
CA SER A 701 7.07 9.74 15.17
C SER A 701 6.04 9.12 16.10
N LYS A 702 4.94 9.83 16.39
CA LYS A 702 3.79 9.33 17.16
C LYS A 702 2.84 8.48 16.31
N THR A 703 2.89 8.58 14.98
CA THR A 703 1.90 7.99 14.07
C THR A 703 2.49 7.12 12.98
N THR A 704 3.74 7.34 12.60
CA THR A 704 4.43 6.63 11.51
C THR A 704 5.89 6.35 11.87
N ILE A 705 6.63 5.68 10.98
CA ILE A 705 7.99 5.17 11.22
C ILE A 705 9.08 6.19 10.84
N VAL A 706 8.86 7.49 11.02
CA VAL A 706 9.88 8.52 10.81
C VAL A 706 10.09 9.32 12.08
N LYS A 707 11.33 9.71 12.38
CA LYS A 707 11.67 10.33 13.67
C LYS A 707 12.80 11.33 13.57
N ASP A 708 13.99 10.88 13.20
CA ASP A 708 15.20 11.68 13.33
C ASP A 708 15.35 12.66 12.14
N VAL A 709 15.81 13.87 12.45
CA VAL A 709 16.25 14.86 11.45
C VAL A 709 17.73 14.61 11.15
N GLY A 710 18.11 14.58 9.87
CA GLY A 710 19.48 14.35 9.45
C GLY A 710 19.72 14.83 8.02
N GLY A 711 20.99 14.97 7.65
CA GLY A 711 21.43 15.29 6.29
C GLY A 711 21.28 14.11 5.32
N LEU A 712 22.11 14.08 4.29
CA LEU A 712 22.24 12.95 3.35
C LEU A 712 22.79 11.69 4.05
N MET A 713 23.49 11.88 5.17
CA MET A 713 23.95 10.82 6.06
C MET A 713 22.97 10.56 7.20
N ARG A 714 22.89 9.29 7.64
CA ARG A 714 21.94 8.89 8.68
C ARG A 714 22.31 9.60 9.98
N PRO A 715 21.36 10.22 10.69
CA PRO A 715 21.62 10.88 11.96
C PRO A 715 22.17 9.89 12.98
N LYS A 716 23.13 10.35 13.79
CA LYS A 716 23.87 9.54 14.78
C LYS A 716 24.68 8.39 14.14
N GLY A 717 24.91 8.43 12.83
CA GLY A 717 25.82 7.55 12.10
C GLY A 717 27.25 8.10 12.04
N PRO A 718 28.21 7.31 11.54
CA PRO A 718 29.63 7.67 11.50
C PRO A 718 29.95 8.88 10.60
N PHE A 719 29.10 9.15 9.60
CA PHE A 719 29.26 10.30 8.68
C PHE A 719 28.23 11.40 8.92
N ALA A 720 27.49 11.34 10.03
CA ALA A 720 26.44 12.32 10.31
C ALA A 720 27.02 13.71 10.59
N MET A 721 26.45 14.73 9.96
CA MET A 721 26.66 16.12 10.37
C MET A 721 26.10 16.35 11.78
N SER A 722 26.76 17.19 12.57
CA SER A 722 26.27 17.58 13.90
C SER A 722 24.96 18.36 13.79
N ASP A 723 24.07 18.26 14.78
CA ASP A 723 22.82 19.05 14.81
C ASP A 723 23.08 20.56 14.68
N THR A 724 24.19 21.05 15.26
CA THR A 724 24.59 22.45 15.22
C THR A 724 24.97 22.89 13.80
N ASP A 725 25.70 22.06 13.05
CA ASP A 725 26.08 22.36 11.68
C ASP A 725 24.91 22.13 10.71
N LEU A 726 24.12 21.08 10.93
CA LEU A 726 22.92 20.80 10.16
C LEU A 726 21.93 21.96 10.27
N ALA A 727 21.76 22.56 11.45
CA ALA A 727 20.88 23.71 11.64
C ALA A 727 21.29 24.97 10.86
N LYS A 728 22.51 25.03 10.31
CA LYS A 728 22.97 26.11 9.43
C LYS A 728 22.52 25.93 7.98
N ILE A 729 22.13 24.72 7.58
CA ILE A 729 21.64 24.42 6.23
C ILE A 729 20.18 24.90 6.08
N ALA A 730 19.88 25.52 4.94
CA ALA A 730 18.53 26.00 4.64
C ALA A 730 17.46 24.89 4.80
N GLY A 731 16.45 25.17 5.64
CA GLY A 731 15.36 24.25 5.96
C GLY A 731 15.63 23.30 7.14
N PHE A 732 16.80 23.38 7.76
CA PHE A 732 17.16 22.58 8.95
C PHE A 732 17.34 23.41 10.21
N GLY A 733 17.22 24.74 10.13
CA GLY A 733 17.15 25.61 11.30
C GLY A 733 15.95 25.29 12.19
N LYS A 734 16.09 25.49 13.51
CA LYS A 734 15.04 25.20 14.51
C LYS A 734 13.97 26.29 14.61
N ASP A 735 14.20 27.47 14.04
CA ASP A 735 13.20 28.55 13.95
C ASP A 735 12.37 28.40 12.66
N ALA A 736 11.29 27.62 12.77
CA ALA A 736 10.39 27.37 11.65
C ALA A 736 9.72 28.66 11.12
N ALA A 737 9.48 29.65 11.98
CA ALA A 737 8.84 30.90 11.57
C ALA A 737 9.80 31.74 10.71
N ALA A 738 11.05 31.88 11.15
CA ALA A 738 12.08 32.57 10.37
C ALA A 738 12.35 31.87 9.03
N ASN A 739 12.45 30.53 9.03
CA ASN A 739 12.64 29.76 7.80
C ASN A 739 11.48 29.96 6.81
N LYS A 740 10.22 29.92 7.27
CA LYS A 740 9.04 30.15 6.44
C LYS A 740 8.96 31.58 5.91
N ALA A 741 9.39 32.57 6.69
CA ALA A 741 9.51 33.96 6.21
C ALA A 741 10.57 34.09 5.10
N ALA A 742 11.72 33.44 5.26
CA ALA A 742 12.77 33.38 4.23
C ALA A 742 12.28 32.68 2.96
N ALA A 743 11.51 31.59 3.08
CA ALA A 743 10.91 30.89 1.93
C ALA A 743 9.98 31.82 1.12
N LYS A 744 9.07 32.55 1.80
CA LYS A 744 8.19 33.53 1.15
C LYS A 744 8.97 34.61 0.40
N LYS A 745 10.02 35.13 1.03
CA LYS A 745 10.89 36.14 0.42
C LYS A 745 11.58 35.59 -0.85
N LEU A 746 12.15 34.39 -0.78
CA LEU A 746 12.81 33.77 -1.94
C LEU A 746 11.84 33.53 -3.11
N LEU A 747 10.60 33.12 -2.84
CA LEU A 747 9.58 32.96 -3.88
C LEU A 747 9.21 34.31 -4.53
N ALA A 748 9.11 35.38 -3.74
CA ALA A 748 8.87 36.72 -4.25
C ALA A 748 10.05 37.23 -5.09
N ASP A 749 11.28 37.08 -4.59
CA ASP A 749 12.51 37.47 -5.29
C ASP A 749 12.74 36.66 -6.58
N ALA A 750 12.21 35.43 -6.65
CA ALA A 750 12.19 34.60 -7.84
C ALA A 750 11.01 34.88 -8.80
N GLY A 751 10.12 35.81 -8.45
CA GLY A 751 8.97 36.19 -9.28
C GLY A 751 7.83 35.15 -9.30
N VAL A 752 7.80 34.21 -8.35
CA VAL A 752 6.81 33.12 -8.25
C VAL A 752 6.14 33.07 -6.86
N PRO A 753 5.55 34.17 -6.36
CA PRO A 753 4.98 34.24 -5.00
C PRO A 753 3.79 33.28 -4.76
N ASN A 754 3.12 32.82 -5.82
CA ASN A 754 1.98 31.90 -5.78
C ASN A 754 2.30 30.59 -6.50
N LEU A 755 3.36 29.90 -6.07
CA LEU A 755 3.81 28.66 -6.69
C LEU A 755 2.76 27.54 -6.57
N SER A 756 2.48 26.83 -7.67
CA SER A 756 1.65 25.61 -7.66
C SER A 756 2.25 24.52 -8.54
N PHE A 757 2.12 23.25 -8.12
CA PHE A 757 2.64 22.09 -8.84
C PHE A 757 1.93 20.79 -8.42
N LYS A 758 2.11 19.72 -9.20
CA LYS A 758 1.78 18.36 -8.81
C LYS A 758 2.92 17.73 -8.00
N PHE A 759 2.56 17.20 -6.84
CA PHE A 759 3.47 16.50 -5.94
C PHE A 759 3.27 14.99 -6.07
N LEU A 760 4.17 14.35 -6.83
CA LEU A 760 4.13 12.92 -7.07
C LEU A 760 4.47 12.15 -5.79
N ASN A 761 3.57 11.26 -5.39
CA ASN A 761 3.74 10.39 -4.25
C ASN A 761 3.35 8.94 -4.58
N ARG A 762 3.94 8.01 -3.83
CA ARG A 762 3.64 6.59 -3.91
C ARG A 762 2.41 6.24 -3.07
N ASN A 763 1.54 5.35 -3.56
CA ASN A 763 0.34 4.87 -2.87
C ASN A 763 0.67 3.79 -1.81
N ILE A 764 1.52 4.14 -0.86
CA ILE A 764 1.84 3.35 0.32
C ILE A 764 1.58 4.22 1.53
N THR A 765 0.78 3.74 2.48
CA THR A 765 0.46 4.53 3.67
C THR A 765 1.72 4.87 4.47
N THR A 766 2.47 3.88 4.95
CA THR A 766 3.60 4.13 5.85
C THR A 766 4.97 4.07 5.13
N PRO A 767 5.82 5.11 5.20
CA PRO A 767 5.58 6.45 5.75
C PRO A 767 5.13 7.50 4.71
N TYR A 768 4.98 7.13 3.43
CA TYR A 768 4.82 8.08 2.32
C TYR A 768 3.58 8.98 2.43
N GLU A 769 2.43 8.46 2.82
CA GLU A 769 1.19 9.25 2.89
C GLU A 769 1.23 10.30 4.03
N PRO A 770 1.52 9.95 5.31
CA PRO A 770 1.67 10.94 6.38
C PRO A 770 2.75 11.98 6.10
N VAL A 771 3.90 11.57 5.54
CA VAL A 771 4.99 12.49 5.20
C VAL A 771 4.54 13.45 4.10
N ALA A 772 3.88 12.96 3.04
CA ALA A 772 3.41 13.83 1.96
C ALA A 772 2.37 14.85 2.43
N VAL A 773 1.40 14.42 3.26
CA VAL A 773 0.38 15.32 3.85
C VAL A 773 1.03 16.40 4.71
N TYR A 774 2.02 16.02 5.53
CA TYR A 774 2.78 16.97 6.34
C TYR A 774 3.47 18.02 5.46
N LEU A 775 4.14 17.60 4.38
CA LEU A 775 4.81 18.51 3.46
C LEU A 775 3.84 19.47 2.75
N ILE A 776 2.69 18.98 2.29
CA ILE A 776 1.64 19.81 1.68
C ILE A 776 1.17 20.88 2.66
N ASP A 777 0.95 20.53 3.92
CA ASP A 777 0.60 21.50 4.97
C ASP A 777 1.71 22.54 5.18
N GLN A 778 2.98 22.11 5.28
CA GLN A 778 4.11 23.03 5.45
C GLN A 778 4.25 24.01 4.28
N TRP A 779 4.10 23.54 3.05
CA TRP A 779 4.12 24.37 1.84
C TRP A 779 2.94 25.35 1.78
N LYS A 780 1.75 24.93 2.19
CA LYS A 780 0.55 25.79 2.25
C LYS A 780 0.75 26.99 3.16
N GLN A 781 1.47 26.85 4.28
CA GLN A 781 1.75 27.95 5.22
C GLN A 781 2.62 29.07 4.62
N VAL A 782 3.33 28.79 3.51
CA VAL A 782 4.12 29.76 2.76
C VAL A 782 3.49 30.20 1.43
N GLY A 783 2.23 29.82 1.17
CA GLY A 783 1.50 30.22 -0.04
C GLY A 783 1.72 29.30 -1.24
N ILE A 784 2.38 28.15 -1.06
CA ILE A 784 2.60 27.16 -2.11
C ILE A 784 1.40 26.20 -2.18
N THR A 785 0.88 25.95 -3.39
CA THR A 785 -0.21 24.99 -3.63
C THR A 785 0.30 23.72 -4.29
N ALA A 786 0.57 22.68 -3.50
CA ALA A 786 0.98 21.36 -3.97
C ALA A 786 -0.23 20.42 -4.10
N THR A 787 -0.51 19.91 -5.30
CA THR A 787 -1.58 18.93 -5.55
C THR A 787 -1.05 17.51 -5.36
N HIS A 788 -1.61 16.74 -4.44
CA HIS A 788 -1.16 15.37 -4.15
C HIS A 788 -1.47 14.40 -5.30
N ASP A 789 -0.45 13.99 -6.05
CA ASP A 789 -0.57 13.03 -7.16
C ASP A 789 -0.11 11.65 -6.70
N VAL A 790 -1.05 10.83 -6.22
CA VAL A 790 -0.76 9.52 -5.62
C VAL A 790 -0.88 8.40 -6.66
N LYS A 791 0.20 7.64 -6.88
CA LYS A 791 0.26 6.56 -7.88
C LYS A 791 0.70 5.22 -7.31
N GLU A 792 0.24 4.13 -7.92
CA GLU A 792 0.76 2.78 -7.64
C GLU A 792 2.27 2.73 -7.93
N THR A 793 3.01 1.90 -7.18
CA THR A 793 4.48 1.80 -7.22
C THR A 793 5.04 1.76 -8.64
N SER A 794 4.47 0.96 -9.54
CA SER A 794 4.97 0.80 -10.90
C SER A 794 4.84 2.10 -11.71
N ALA A 795 3.69 2.76 -11.64
CA ALA A 795 3.44 4.04 -12.31
C ALA A 795 4.28 5.17 -11.70
N TYR A 796 4.35 5.25 -10.38
CA TYR A 796 5.23 6.18 -9.65
C TYR A 796 6.69 6.04 -10.10
N GLN A 797 7.21 4.82 -10.16
CA GLN A 797 8.56 4.51 -10.61
C GLN A 797 8.78 4.85 -12.10
N ALA A 798 7.76 4.63 -12.94
CA ALA A 798 7.82 4.99 -14.35
C ALA A 798 7.91 6.51 -14.54
N ASP A 799 7.10 7.27 -13.81
CA ASP A 799 7.13 8.73 -13.88
C ASP A 799 8.44 9.31 -13.34
N LEU A 800 8.96 8.75 -12.25
CA LEU A 800 10.28 9.13 -11.73
C LEU A 800 11.37 8.93 -12.78
N ARG A 801 11.40 7.77 -13.45
CA ARG A 801 12.41 7.47 -14.48
C ARG A 801 12.22 8.26 -15.78
N ALA A 802 10.99 8.67 -16.09
CA ALA A 802 10.67 9.44 -17.27
C ALA A 802 10.79 10.97 -17.06
N GLY A 803 10.94 11.44 -15.81
CA GLY A 803 11.00 12.86 -15.50
C GLY A 803 9.66 13.59 -15.72
N THR A 804 8.54 12.85 -15.74
CA THR A 804 7.21 13.39 -16.04
C THR A 804 6.56 14.11 -14.85
N PHE A 805 7.23 14.19 -13.71
CA PHE A 805 6.79 14.89 -12.50
C PHE A 805 7.43 16.28 -12.35
N GLU A 806 6.89 17.10 -11.44
CA GLU A 806 7.41 18.43 -11.10
C GLU A 806 8.20 18.38 -9.79
N VAL A 807 7.57 17.90 -8.72
CA VAL A 807 8.19 17.58 -7.44
C VAL A 807 7.74 16.19 -7.02
N ALA A 808 8.64 15.36 -6.50
CA ALA A 808 8.32 14.01 -6.03
C ALA A 808 8.76 13.79 -4.58
N LEU A 809 8.04 12.91 -3.88
CA LEU A 809 8.49 12.30 -2.63
C LEU A 809 9.23 11.01 -2.98
N ASP A 810 10.56 11.07 -3.02
CA ASP A 810 11.40 9.88 -3.20
C ASP A 810 11.85 9.29 -1.86
N PHE A 811 12.56 8.17 -1.91
CA PHE A 811 13.18 7.55 -0.74
C PHE A 811 14.51 6.90 -1.10
N ASN A 812 15.40 6.76 -0.12
CA ASN A 812 16.58 5.92 -0.23
C ASN A 812 16.66 4.96 0.96
N CYS A 813 17.18 3.75 0.76
CA CYS A 813 17.26 2.71 1.79
C CYS A 813 18.47 1.80 1.54
N ASP A 814 19.47 1.87 2.41
CA ASP A 814 20.74 1.16 2.23
C ASP A 814 20.98 0.12 3.34
N PHE A 815 21.94 -0.78 3.08
CA PHE A 815 22.36 -1.81 4.03
C PHE A 815 23.55 -1.39 4.90
N LEU A 816 24.14 -0.22 4.65
CA LEU A 816 25.34 0.27 5.32
C LEU A 816 25.34 1.79 5.35
N ASP A 817 25.85 2.36 6.45
CA ASP A 817 26.17 3.78 6.56
C ASP A 817 27.48 4.06 5.81
N GLU A 818 27.35 4.34 4.51
CA GLU A 818 28.48 4.53 3.62
C GLU A 818 28.15 5.59 2.55
N PRO A 819 28.90 6.71 2.48
CA PRO A 819 28.68 7.77 1.53
C PRO A 819 28.59 7.33 0.07
N ASP A 820 29.38 6.35 -0.38
CA ASP A 820 29.32 5.85 -1.76
C ASP A 820 27.96 5.25 -2.12
N LEU A 821 27.26 4.66 -1.14
CA LEU A 821 25.89 4.15 -1.31
C LEU A 821 24.86 5.28 -1.22
N GLN A 822 24.96 6.10 -0.17
CA GLN A 822 23.95 7.14 0.14
C GLN A 822 23.98 8.31 -0.86
N LEU A 823 25.15 8.59 -1.46
CA LEU A 823 25.34 9.63 -2.47
C LEU A 823 25.11 9.11 -3.91
N ALA A 824 24.77 7.84 -4.10
CA ALA A 824 24.57 7.27 -5.44
C ALA A 824 23.51 8.03 -6.27
N LYS A 825 22.52 8.64 -5.61
CA LYS A 825 21.47 9.46 -6.24
C LYS A 825 21.88 10.91 -6.53
N PHE A 826 23.09 11.32 -6.16
CA PHE A 826 23.61 12.68 -6.28
C PHE A 826 24.65 12.84 -7.39
N TRP A 827 25.00 11.75 -8.07
CA TRP A 827 25.73 11.82 -9.33
C TRP A 827 24.89 12.52 -10.40
N SER A 828 25.55 13.25 -11.29
CA SER A 828 24.96 13.80 -12.52
C SER A 828 24.08 12.76 -13.23
N ALA A 829 22.88 13.15 -13.66
CA ALA A 829 21.90 12.25 -14.27
C ALA A 829 22.45 11.53 -15.51
N SER A 830 23.31 12.20 -16.27
CA SER A 830 24.05 11.63 -17.40
C SER A 830 25.06 10.54 -17.01
N LYS A 831 25.64 10.59 -15.81
CA LYS A 831 26.64 9.62 -15.31
C LYS A 831 26.04 8.49 -14.48
N ALA A 832 25.00 8.77 -13.69
CA ALA A 832 24.39 7.79 -12.80
C ALA A 832 23.66 6.66 -13.58
N GLY A 833 23.42 6.85 -14.88
CA GLY A 833 22.55 5.99 -15.67
C GLY A 833 21.06 6.28 -15.40
N LYS A 834 20.18 5.83 -16.30
CA LYS A 834 18.75 6.09 -16.17
C LYS A 834 18.19 5.48 -14.87
N GLY A 835 17.69 6.33 -13.98
CA GLY A 835 16.85 5.91 -12.84
C GLY A 835 17.49 5.95 -11.44
N LEU A 836 18.57 6.70 -11.24
CA LEU A 836 19.14 6.97 -9.91
C LEU A 836 18.97 8.42 -9.45
N ASN A 837 19.46 9.40 -10.23
CA ASN A 837 19.25 10.82 -9.94
C ASN A 837 17.92 11.29 -10.56
N PHE A 838 16.91 11.49 -9.71
CA PHE A 838 15.60 11.98 -10.13
C PHE A 838 15.46 13.51 -10.10
N ALA A 839 16.44 14.26 -9.59
CA ALA A 839 16.42 15.72 -9.69
C ALA A 839 16.83 16.23 -11.09
N TYR A 840 17.28 15.34 -11.99
CA TYR A 840 17.59 15.59 -13.40
C TYR A 840 18.60 16.72 -13.67
N TYR A 841 19.56 16.92 -12.76
CA TYR A 841 20.68 17.84 -12.99
C TYR A 841 21.93 17.09 -13.46
N ASP A 842 22.82 17.84 -14.10
CA ASP A 842 24.22 17.48 -14.30
C ASP A 842 25.09 18.56 -13.64
N ASP A 843 25.99 18.14 -12.75
CA ASP A 843 26.87 19.02 -11.96
C ASP A 843 28.25 18.36 -11.81
N THR A 844 29.19 18.77 -12.66
CA THR A 844 30.54 18.22 -12.67
C THR A 844 31.33 18.56 -11.41
N LYS A 845 30.97 19.65 -10.70
CA LYS A 845 31.62 20.02 -9.44
C LYS A 845 31.20 19.04 -8.34
N LEU A 846 29.89 18.77 -8.21
CA LEU A 846 29.39 17.78 -7.26
C LEU A 846 29.94 16.38 -7.56
N ASP A 847 29.96 15.97 -8.83
CA ASP A 847 30.61 14.70 -9.23
C ASP A 847 32.06 14.62 -8.74
N GLY A 848 32.84 15.70 -8.93
CA GLY A 848 34.24 15.76 -8.48
C GLY A 848 34.38 15.69 -6.96
N MET A 849 33.44 16.26 -6.20
CA MET A 849 33.40 16.15 -4.74
C MET A 849 33.08 14.71 -4.30
N ILE A 850 32.12 14.04 -4.96
CA ILE A 850 31.77 12.65 -4.67
C ILE A 850 32.94 11.71 -5.01
N ASP A 851 33.63 11.94 -6.14
CA ASP A 851 34.86 11.23 -6.51
C ASP A 851 35.95 11.40 -5.46
N ALA A 852 36.17 12.64 -4.99
CA ALA A 852 37.19 12.94 -3.99
C ALA A 852 36.91 12.22 -2.66
N GLN A 853 35.65 12.21 -2.18
CA GLN A 853 35.33 11.51 -0.93
C GLN A 853 35.45 9.98 -1.08
N SER A 854 35.10 9.40 -2.24
CA SER A 854 35.18 7.95 -2.45
C SER A 854 36.63 7.45 -2.42
N ARG A 855 37.56 8.29 -2.89
CA ARG A 855 39.01 8.00 -2.97
C ARG A 855 39.78 8.33 -1.68
N GLU A 856 39.19 9.12 -0.79
CA GLU A 856 39.82 9.49 0.48
C GLU A 856 39.78 8.30 1.45
N THR A 857 40.95 7.89 1.94
CA THR A 857 41.10 6.73 2.83
C THR A 857 41.36 7.13 4.28
N ASP A 858 41.61 8.40 4.55
CA ASP A 858 41.63 8.98 5.90
C ASP A 858 40.17 9.20 6.37
N PRO A 859 39.71 8.53 7.44
CA PRO A 859 38.33 8.64 7.89
C PRO A 859 37.91 10.07 8.27
N ALA A 860 38.80 10.85 8.89
CA ALA A 860 38.46 12.20 9.36
C ALA A 860 38.32 13.18 8.20
N LYS A 861 39.24 13.10 7.21
CA LYS A 861 39.13 13.90 5.98
C LYS A 861 37.90 13.53 5.17
N ARG A 862 37.58 12.23 5.10
CA ARG A 862 36.39 11.75 4.39
C ARG A 862 35.10 12.30 4.99
N VAL A 863 34.98 12.32 6.32
CA VAL A 863 33.84 12.96 7.02
C VAL A 863 33.72 14.45 6.67
N ALA A 864 34.85 15.18 6.62
CA ALA A 864 34.84 16.59 6.24
C ALA A 864 34.34 16.80 4.80
N LEU A 865 34.83 16.01 3.83
CA LEU A 865 34.40 16.06 2.43
C LEU A 865 32.90 15.75 2.27
N VAL A 866 32.38 14.79 3.02
CA VAL A 866 30.94 14.48 3.04
C VAL A 866 30.14 15.67 3.56
N GLY A 867 30.62 16.35 4.61
CA GLY A 867 30.00 17.59 5.11
C GLY A 867 29.98 18.72 4.07
N ASP A 868 31.03 18.86 3.26
CA ASP A 868 31.08 19.81 2.14
C ASP A 868 30.05 19.46 1.06
N ILE A 869 29.91 18.18 0.73
CA ILE A 869 28.91 17.67 -0.23
C ILE A 869 27.50 17.99 0.26
N GLU A 870 27.19 17.71 1.54
CA GLU A 870 25.87 18.00 2.11
C GLU A 870 25.53 19.49 2.02
N ARG A 871 26.47 20.38 2.38
CA ARG A 871 26.29 21.84 2.27
C ARG A 871 26.02 22.27 0.81
N TYR A 872 26.86 21.81 -0.12
CA TYR A 872 26.73 22.19 -1.52
C TYR A 872 25.42 21.68 -2.16
N ALA A 873 25.12 20.39 -1.99
CA ALA A 873 23.97 19.76 -2.64
C ALA A 873 22.62 20.16 -2.02
N MET A 874 22.56 20.32 -0.68
CA MET A 874 21.30 20.63 0.02
C MET A 874 21.03 22.13 0.17
N ASP A 875 22.07 22.96 0.29
CA ASP A 875 21.90 24.41 0.53
C ASP A 875 22.15 25.24 -0.74
N GLU A 876 23.36 25.20 -1.29
CA GLU A 876 23.75 26.06 -2.41
C GLU A 876 22.94 25.74 -3.66
N MET A 877 22.86 24.45 -4.02
CA MET A 877 22.16 23.99 -5.21
C MET A 877 20.72 23.53 -4.93
N ALA A 878 20.46 23.10 -3.69
CA ALA A 878 19.16 22.60 -3.24
C ALA A 878 18.53 21.58 -4.20
N TYR A 879 19.32 20.64 -4.74
CA TYR A 879 18.85 19.71 -5.78
C TYR A 879 17.79 18.73 -5.26
N GLN A 880 18.05 18.16 -4.09
CA GLN A 880 17.12 17.29 -3.36
C GLN A 880 17.57 17.25 -1.90
N TYR A 881 16.63 17.09 -0.98
CA TYR A 881 16.94 17.16 0.45
C TYR A 881 16.05 16.22 1.27
N PRO A 882 16.62 15.64 2.34
CA PRO A 882 15.93 14.70 3.19
C PRO A 882 14.82 15.43 3.96
N VAL A 883 13.76 14.70 4.28
CA VAL A 883 12.64 15.16 5.09
C VAL A 883 12.85 14.68 6.52
N LEU A 884 12.66 13.39 6.75
CA LEU A 884 12.89 12.70 8.01
C LEU A 884 13.42 11.31 7.74
N TRP A 885 14.35 10.86 8.59
CA TRP A 885 14.87 9.51 8.57
C TRP A 885 13.90 8.56 9.23
N TRP A 886 13.84 7.34 8.68
CA TRP A 886 12.98 6.29 9.16
C TRP A 886 13.52 5.75 10.49
N TYR A 887 12.64 5.10 11.24
CA TYR A 887 12.92 4.56 12.56
C TYR A 887 12.36 3.14 12.66
N ARG A 888 13.20 2.19 13.05
CA ARG A 888 12.82 0.78 13.16
C ARG A 888 12.30 0.49 14.54
N ILE A 889 11.16 -0.18 14.59
CA ILE A 889 10.51 -0.64 15.82
C ILE A 889 10.21 -2.13 15.64
N ILE A 890 10.87 -2.98 16.44
CA ILE A 890 10.79 -4.43 16.33
C ILE A 890 10.34 -5.01 17.67
N PRO A 891 9.02 -5.10 17.92
CA PRO A 891 8.46 -6.00 18.91
C PRO A 891 8.62 -7.46 18.48
N TYR A 892 9.07 -8.31 19.39
CA TYR A 892 9.24 -9.75 19.16
C TYR A 892 9.02 -10.53 20.44
N LEU A 893 8.69 -11.82 20.33
CA LEU A 893 8.51 -12.66 21.50
C LEU A 893 9.83 -12.82 22.25
N SER A 894 9.79 -12.63 23.56
CA SER A 894 10.92 -12.74 24.49
C SER A 894 11.50 -14.15 24.60
N VAL A 895 11.08 -15.10 23.76
CA VAL A 895 11.73 -16.40 23.57
C VAL A 895 12.86 -16.33 22.54
N VAL A 896 12.80 -15.38 21.59
CA VAL A 896 13.83 -15.23 20.56
C VAL A 896 15.08 -14.60 21.16
N ARG A 897 16.22 -15.23 20.94
CA ARG A 897 17.54 -14.82 21.46
C ARG A 897 18.56 -14.79 20.33
N GLY A 898 19.68 -14.11 20.54
CA GLY A 898 20.80 -14.08 19.61
C GLY A 898 20.59 -13.27 18.33
N TRP A 899 19.45 -12.57 18.19
CA TRP A 899 19.20 -11.60 17.12
C TRP A 899 19.27 -10.16 17.65
N LYS A 900 19.93 -9.28 16.90
CA LYS A 900 20.04 -7.85 17.20
C LYS A 900 19.55 -7.00 16.05
N ILE A 901 18.83 -5.93 16.38
CA ILE A 901 18.43 -4.89 15.45
C ILE A 901 19.67 -4.17 14.93
N GLY A 902 19.71 -3.95 13.61
CA GLY A 902 20.69 -3.07 12.97
C GLY A 902 20.09 -1.74 12.56
N SER A 903 20.94 -0.83 12.07
CA SER A 903 20.50 0.39 11.41
C SER A 903 19.81 0.11 10.07
N ASN A 904 19.79 -1.14 9.59
CA ASN A 904 19.02 -1.57 8.42
C ASN A 904 18.42 -2.96 8.63
N HIS A 905 17.46 -3.30 7.78
CA HIS A 905 16.74 -4.58 7.78
C HIS A 905 17.30 -5.61 6.80
N TYR A 906 18.45 -5.36 6.17
CA TYR A 906 19.06 -6.27 5.21
C TYR A 906 20.14 -7.16 5.84
N THR A 907 20.86 -6.64 6.85
CA THR A 907 21.88 -7.37 7.60
C THR A 907 21.28 -8.17 8.75
N ASN A 908 22.07 -9.10 9.30
CA ASN A 908 21.68 -10.01 10.39
C ASN A 908 20.46 -10.90 10.06
N GLN A 909 20.38 -11.37 8.82
CA GLN A 909 19.29 -12.22 8.31
C GLN A 909 19.74 -13.66 8.01
N ASP A 910 20.99 -14.03 8.29
CA ASP A 910 21.50 -15.40 8.05
C ASP A 910 21.02 -16.41 9.12
N LEU A 911 20.46 -15.90 10.23
CA LEU A 911 19.92 -16.64 11.37
C LEU A 911 20.92 -17.58 12.07
N THR A 912 22.23 -17.44 11.79
CA THR A 912 23.27 -18.35 12.26
C THR A 912 23.30 -18.45 13.78
N THR A 913 23.24 -17.32 14.47
CA THR A 913 23.38 -17.20 15.94
C THR A 913 22.04 -17.10 16.68
N VAL A 914 20.92 -17.16 15.95
CA VAL A 914 19.59 -17.05 16.56
C VAL A 914 19.25 -18.36 17.26
N TRP A 915 18.63 -18.29 18.44
CA TRP A 915 18.18 -19.44 19.21
C TRP A 915 16.90 -19.13 19.99
N LEU A 916 16.25 -20.17 20.51
CA LEU A 916 15.00 -20.05 21.27
C LEU A 916 15.23 -20.46 22.73
N ALA A 917 14.91 -19.56 23.66
CA ALA A 917 14.91 -19.87 25.08
C ALA A 917 13.88 -20.95 25.44
N LYS A 918 14.13 -21.70 26.52
CA LYS A 918 13.09 -22.57 27.09
C LYS A 918 12.02 -21.68 27.72
N LYS A 919 10.76 -22.03 27.48
CA LYS A 919 9.61 -21.35 28.11
C LYS A 919 9.54 -21.64 29.61
#